data_AF-A0A451A402-F1
#
_entry.id   AF-A0A451A402-F1
#
_cell.length_a   1.000
_cell.length_b   1.000
_cell.length_c   1.000
_cell.angle_alpha   90.00
_cell.angle_beta   90.00
_cell.angle_gamma   90.00
#
_symmetry.space_group_name_H-M   'P 1'
#
loop_
_entity.id
_entity.type
_entity.pdbx_description
1 polymer ?
#
loop_
_entity_poly.entity_id
_entity_poly.type
_entity_poly.pdbx_seq_one_letter_code
_entity_poly.pdbx_strand_id
1 'polypeptide(L)'
;DDGFTFTNIETLTGAAGTDSIIAKAGGNTFTITGTNAGSVDGGFTFTNIETLTGAAGTDSIIAKAAGNAFTITGANAGSVDDGFTFTNIETLTGAAGTDTLDFTNYATNGIVAALKASGTTDGWKDGGTAIVDTAGSPVTLLTSFDNINAFTGTAQADTFIIDAAANTPSAGDKIDGLAGTDILDFSGYAKAIALELTGQGSTDGVASTNANATTEVAGGAGILKGFDNIDTFKGTASNAGTDSLTVKDTVTVSSSDLIIEDIETLGSDAGKVLAVTNLDIRNAGTIGASGSDFLINVSTLKAVSSGAIYIKETDAVTLTNVDTTNGAITVTAGGVIVATAVDSVGGDISLTSTAGSGITVGAITAGTAGANDLTLVANAGSVIDADTSTNTTVDVTAKVLTATAVNGNITLDTKVNNVTAHITGTTSGNVDLTETDAIILTDISTANGSITVTAGGAITAIKVVSNKDADANDISLTGVGITVGLVSAAGAGDVTLNAGTGSIRDTTTDTVPDVIAHVFTADAQTGIDLGTTVTTLDASVTSAGDLNLYETDSIQLTDVRSANGNIRIKFGQAGTAGTVGGTLTVGSGATVTSSGSTLLQGGAGKDTFDIDATLKANLDGLGENDTFNIRAALTDSTVKGGSGGDVVNIRAKLTNTAVTGGTGNDEFNIAVEPDSITTIDGESGTSDTALFTDGGLMDYSKISNVETIGYSARDILVIEDPSTSTKPVFSSNQYTITNKYTETLLNRPQAQNVMLRARGGYVSSRETNITITVPSAKTLIVDAGGSLTMGDPRDAGGGSSFNVVVGGAGNFTGKFGQTVDGYGVGGSLMLTDHASILDSANRTIRFEGGAGKDTFHVYRSGLTSTLAGNAGDDSFYMNAVLTGTLKGGIDNDTFYMNTSLIGAVAGEDGTDTLVGLESDNTFEVLTTLGGGMTSAATLGFTTVENLTGRAGNDIFKVKAAHTGILTGGRGDDIFDIDAILTGSLDGGLGSDILKGAKIDFPTLTGSNEEGFAGMEAAVNAGFYGIDTLVGNGGGTLTGHSVASTWTLDGTTYGSGSNVLNISGFSVLQGGSGDDAFYVTADSTFNLYGGSGNDTFNISAALTGNVHGGAGIDNTVLNVNGSISGENNVEINREDVVDEIVGFVPENLGHFRSGYRPNGHRRHYNGNPLSALDENPSSVLKDAEEENVVPVNGSSQQNPDIRAQFRQPSR
;
A
#
# COMPACT_ATOMS: atom_id res chain seq x y z
N ASP A 1 -45.00 -38.88 88.35
CA ASP A 1 -45.22 -39.80 89.46
C ASP A 1 -43.85 -40.08 90.06
N ASP A 2 -43.71 -39.81 91.35
CA ASP A 2 -42.45 -39.41 92.00
C ASP A 2 -41.43 -40.56 92.06
N GLY A 3 -40.24 -40.32 91.46
CA GLY A 3 -39.17 -41.31 91.31
C GLY A 3 -38.54 -41.73 92.64
N PHE A 4 -38.36 -43.04 92.82
CA PHE A 4 -37.57 -43.61 93.91
C PHE A 4 -36.07 -43.30 93.69
N THR A 5 -35.38 -42.77 94.71
CA THR A 5 -33.93 -42.58 94.67
C THR A 5 -33.22 -43.85 95.14
N PHE A 6 -32.56 -44.53 94.22
CA PHE A 6 -31.62 -45.61 94.55
C PHE A 6 -30.21 -45.03 94.71
N THR A 7 -29.45 -45.51 95.69
CA THR A 7 -28.04 -45.12 95.93
C THR A 7 -27.17 -46.36 96.01
N ASN A 8 -25.89 -46.24 95.64
CA ASN A 8 -24.93 -47.37 95.58
C ASN A 8 -25.41 -48.54 94.70
N ILE A 9 -25.90 -48.27 93.49
CA ILE A 9 -26.08 -49.32 92.48
C ILE A 9 -24.71 -49.56 91.83
N GLU A 10 -24.25 -50.80 91.78
CA GLU A 10 -23.06 -51.17 91.01
C GLU A 10 -23.40 -51.57 89.56
N THR A 11 -24.51 -52.28 89.37
CA THR A 11 -24.97 -52.77 88.06
C THR A 11 -26.49 -52.69 87.92
N LEU A 12 -26.96 -52.17 86.79
CA LEU A 12 -28.36 -52.15 86.37
C LEU A 12 -28.56 -53.05 85.15
N THR A 13 -29.42 -54.06 85.24
CA THR A 13 -29.66 -54.98 84.13
C THR A 13 -31.10 -54.89 83.65
N GLY A 14 -31.29 -54.62 82.36
CA GLY A 14 -32.60 -54.66 81.70
C GLY A 14 -33.14 -56.08 81.56
N ALA A 15 -34.45 -56.18 81.40
CA ALA A 15 -35.17 -57.43 81.29
C ALA A 15 -35.39 -57.79 79.80
N ALA A 16 -36.43 -58.58 79.50
CA ALA A 16 -36.85 -58.76 78.11
C ALA A 16 -37.73 -57.58 77.69
N GLY A 17 -37.48 -56.99 76.52
CA GLY A 17 -38.18 -55.81 76.01
C GLY A 17 -37.20 -54.73 75.61
N THR A 18 -37.70 -53.50 75.44
CA THR A 18 -36.85 -52.31 75.27
C THR A 18 -36.70 -51.64 76.63
N ASP A 19 -35.48 -51.58 77.14
CA ASP A 19 -35.18 -50.95 78.42
C ASP A 19 -34.53 -49.57 78.23
N SER A 20 -34.77 -48.66 79.19
CA SER A 20 -34.39 -47.24 79.08
C SER A 20 -33.70 -46.71 80.32
N ILE A 21 -32.66 -45.89 80.09
CA ILE A 21 -32.08 -45.01 81.09
C ILE A 21 -32.37 -43.57 80.69
N ILE A 22 -32.97 -42.81 81.61
CA ILE A 22 -33.11 -41.36 81.52
C ILE A 22 -32.15 -40.73 82.52
N ALA A 23 -31.30 -39.81 82.06
CA ALA A 23 -30.30 -39.16 82.87
C ALA A 23 -30.91 -38.22 83.93
N LYS A 24 -30.12 -37.84 84.92
CA LYS A 24 -30.51 -36.79 85.89
C LYS A 24 -30.35 -35.41 85.26
N ALA A 25 -31.09 -34.42 85.74
CA ALA A 25 -30.82 -33.02 85.38
C ALA A 25 -29.37 -32.62 85.73
N GLY A 26 -28.69 -31.95 84.80
CA GLY A 26 -27.25 -31.74 84.76
C GLY A 26 -26.65 -32.34 83.46
N GLY A 27 -25.38 -32.08 83.18
CA GLY A 27 -24.68 -32.80 82.10
C GLY A 27 -24.21 -34.17 82.57
N ASN A 28 -24.45 -35.20 81.75
CA ASN A 28 -24.14 -36.59 82.05
C ASN A 28 -23.36 -37.24 80.90
N THR A 29 -22.57 -38.26 81.20
CA THR A 29 -21.79 -39.01 80.21
C THR A 29 -22.15 -40.48 80.22
N PHE A 30 -22.64 -41.00 79.10
CA PHE A 30 -22.85 -42.42 78.86
C PHE A 30 -21.61 -43.02 78.18
N THR A 31 -20.93 -43.95 78.84
CA THR A 31 -19.78 -44.67 78.25
C THR A 31 -20.20 -46.07 77.84
N ILE A 32 -20.16 -46.36 76.54
CA ILE A 32 -20.52 -47.66 75.97
C ILE A 32 -19.33 -48.62 76.11
N THR A 33 -19.58 -49.82 76.65
CA THR A 33 -18.54 -50.85 76.85
C THR A 33 -18.80 -52.14 76.09
N GLY A 34 -20.01 -52.30 75.53
CA GLY A 34 -20.41 -53.47 74.74
C GLY A 34 -21.83 -53.32 74.22
N THR A 35 -22.35 -54.33 73.52
CA THR A 35 -23.73 -54.33 73.03
C THR A 35 -24.71 -54.16 74.19
N ASN A 36 -25.53 -53.11 74.14
CA ASN A 36 -26.53 -52.76 75.14
C ASN A 36 -25.95 -52.68 76.58
N ALA A 37 -24.65 -52.41 76.70
CA ALA A 37 -23.94 -52.33 77.98
C ALA A 37 -22.99 -51.12 78.06
N GLY A 38 -22.87 -50.54 79.26
CA GLY A 38 -22.08 -49.34 79.48
C GLY A 38 -22.07 -48.86 80.92
N SER A 39 -21.79 -47.58 81.13
CA SER A 39 -21.89 -46.91 82.43
C SER A 39 -22.38 -45.46 82.28
N VAL A 40 -22.89 -44.88 83.36
CA VAL A 40 -23.30 -43.46 83.42
C VAL A 40 -22.39 -42.72 84.39
N ASP A 41 -21.82 -41.59 83.98
CA ASP A 41 -20.93 -40.71 84.75
C ASP A 41 -19.71 -41.41 85.38
N GLY A 42 -19.27 -42.54 84.80
CA GLY A 42 -18.24 -43.40 85.42
C GLY A 42 -18.66 -44.02 86.76
N GLY A 43 -19.96 -43.99 87.07
CA GLY A 43 -20.57 -44.53 88.28
C GLY A 43 -20.99 -45.99 88.12
N PHE A 44 -22.30 -46.22 88.01
CA PHE A 44 -22.85 -47.58 87.92
C PHE A 44 -22.79 -48.10 86.47
N THR A 45 -22.65 -49.43 86.34
CA THR A 45 -22.67 -50.11 85.04
C THR A 45 -24.08 -50.53 84.66
N PHE A 46 -24.35 -50.67 83.38
CA PHE A 46 -25.61 -51.23 82.88
C PHE A 46 -25.39 -52.29 81.80
N THR A 47 -26.36 -53.19 81.66
CA THR A 47 -26.38 -54.27 80.65
C THR A 47 -27.81 -54.52 80.17
N ASN A 48 -28.00 -54.93 78.91
CA ASN A 48 -29.31 -55.10 78.26
C ASN A 48 -30.17 -53.83 78.34
N ILE A 49 -29.59 -52.67 78.05
CA ILE A 49 -30.32 -51.40 77.92
C ILE A 49 -30.19 -50.93 76.47
N GLU A 50 -31.32 -50.63 75.82
CA GLU A 50 -31.37 -50.27 74.40
C GLU A 50 -31.54 -48.76 74.16
N THR A 51 -32.07 -48.02 75.14
CA THR A 51 -32.41 -46.60 74.97
C THR A 51 -31.74 -45.72 76.02
N LEU A 52 -31.04 -44.66 75.57
CA LEU A 52 -30.34 -43.69 76.42
C LEU A 52 -30.94 -42.30 76.20
N THR A 53 -31.46 -41.68 77.25
CA THR A 53 -32.09 -40.35 77.15
C THR A 53 -31.38 -39.36 78.06
N GLY A 54 -30.87 -38.27 77.50
CA GLY A 54 -30.34 -37.15 78.27
C GLY A 54 -31.44 -36.35 78.98
N ALA A 55 -31.02 -35.38 79.79
CA ALA A 55 -31.89 -34.49 80.54
C ALA A 55 -31.47 -33.03 80.30
N ALA A 56 -31.90 -32.10 81.16
CA ALA A 56 -31.47 -30.71 81.02
C ALA A 56 -29.97 -30.58 81.34
N GLY A 57 -29.15 -30.21 80.36
CA GLY A 57 -27.69 -30.15 80.48
C GLY A 57 -27.04 -30.35 79.12
N THR A 58 -25.72 -30.53 79.08
CA THR A 58 -25.02 -31.07 77.90
C THR A 58 -24.71 -32.51 78.21
N ASP A 59 -25.37 -33.43 77.52
CA ASP A 59 -25.18 -34.86 77.68
C ASP A 59 -24.28 -35.44 76.59
N SER A 60 -23.50 -36.48 76.94
CA SER A 60 -22.46 -37.05 76.08
C SER A 60 -22.56 -38.57 75.95
N ILE A 61 -22.23 -39.09 74.77
CA ILE A 61 -21.90 -40.52 74.58
C ILE A 61 -20.40 -40.65 74.28
N ILE A 62 -19.73 -41.59 74.93
CA ILE A 62 -18.39 -42.07 74.58
C ILE A 62 -18.53 -43.52 74.10
N ALA A 63 -18.06 -43.81 72.89
CA ALA A 63 -18.18 -45.13 72.30
C ALA A 63 -17.20 -46.18 72.89
N LYS A 64 -17.40 -47.44 72.54
CA LYS A 64 -16.48 -48.54 72.90
C LYS A 64 -15.21 -48.46 72.03
N ALA A 65 -14.10 -49.00 72.53
CA ALA A 65 -12.84 -49.11 71.79
C ALA A 65 -12.89 -50.18 70.66
N ALA A 66 -13.66 -49.88 69.61
CA ALA A 66 -13.75 -50.54 68.32
C ALA A 66 -14.21 -49.48 67.28
N GLY A 67 -14.38 -49.83 66.01
CA GLY A 67 -15.09 -48.91 65.09
C GLY A 67 -16.58 -48.87 65.41
N ASN A 68 -17.15 -47.67 65.50
CA ASN A 68 -18.56 -47.43 65.82
C ASN A 68 -19.24 -46.56 64.77
N ALA A 69 -20.55 -46.75 64.56
CA ALA A 69 -21.37 -45.90 63.71
C ALA A 69 -22.39 -45.12 64.54
N PHE A 70 -22.31 -43.79 64.53
CA PHE A 70 -23.28 -42.87 65.10
C PHE A 70 -24.24 -42.41 64.01
N THR A 71 -25.43 -43.01 63.94
CA THR A 71 -26.45 -42.64 62.95
C THR A 71 -27.36 -41.55 63.52
N ILE A 72 -27.41 -40.38 62.89
CA ILE A 72 -28.22 -39.25 63.33
C ILE A 72 -29.58 -39.29 62.64
N THR A 73 -30.66 -39.15 63.43
CA THR A 73 -32.05 -39.22 62.94
C THR A 73 -32.87 -37.97 63.26
N GLY A 74 -32.32 -37.08 64.08
CA GLY A 74 -32.96 -35.82 64.47
C GLY A 74 -32.05 -34.99 65.38
N ALA A 75 -32.53 -33.82 65.79
CA ALA A 75 -31.82 -32.96 66.72
C ALA A 75 -31.51 -33.69 68.04
N ASN A 76 -30.23 -33.78 68.39
CA ASN A 76 -29.70 -34.48 69.57
C ASN A 76 -30.23 -35.93 69.69
N ALA A 77 -30.52 -36.61 68.57
CA ALA A 77 -31.15 -37.93 68.55
C ALA A 77 -30.62 -38.83 67.43
N GLY A 78 -30.50 -40.13 67.72
CA GLY A 78 -29.86 -41.08 66.82
C GLY A 78 -29.68 -42.47 67.39
N SER A 79 -28.76 -43.24 66.80
CA SER A 79 -28.37 -44.57 67.26
C SER A 79 -26.86 -44.80 67.20
N VAL A 80 -26.39 -45.79 67.96
CA VAL A 80 -24.99 -46.29 67.90
C VAL A 80 -24.99 -47.77 67.54
N ASP A 81 -24.25 -48.15 66.49
CA ASP A 81 -24.06 -49.53 66.00
C ASP A 81 -25.37 -50.33 65.77
N ASP A 82 -26.46 -49.66 65.38
CA ASP A 82 -27.82 -50.22 65.28
C ASP A 82 -28.39 -50.84 66.58
N GLY A 83 -27.69 -50.70 67.71
CA GLY A 83 -28.02 -51.34 68.99
C GLY A 83 -28.60 -50.39 70.02
N PHE A 84 -27.95 -49.24 70.25
CA PHE A 84 -28.45 -48.20 71.13
C PHE A 84 -29.22 -47.14 70.36
N THR A 85 -30.33 -46.67 70.91
CA THR A 85 -30.99 -45.43 70.46
C THR A 85 -30.82 -44.35 71.52
N PHE A 86 -30.63 -43.10 71.09
CA PHE A 86 -30.45 -41.98 71.99
C PHE A 86 -31.33 -40.79 71.64
N THR A 87 -31.71 -40.02 72.66
CA THR A 87 -32.44 -38.74 72.53
C THR A 87 -31.94 -37.73 73.56
N ASN A 88 -31.97 -36.44 73.24
CA ASN A 88 -31.40 -35.35 74.05
C ASN A 88 -29.92 -35.60 74.42
N ILE A 89 -29.11 -36.07 73.48
CA ILE A 89 -27.65 -36.17 73.64
C ILE A 89 -26.99 -35.18 72.69
N GLU A 90 -26.29 -34.19 73.26
CA GLU A 90 -25.74 -33.06 72.52
C GLU A 90 -24.31 -33.29 72.00
N THR A 91 -23.59 -34.26 72.56
CA THR A 91 -22.16 -34.50 72.26
C THR A 91 -21.84 -35.97 72.05
N LEU A 92 -21.06 -36.28 71.01
CA LEU A 92 -20.68 -37.65 70.65
C LEU A 92 -19.15 -37.78 70.57
N THR A 93 -18.60 -38.82 71.17
CA THR A 93 -17.16 -39.06 71.18
C THR A 93 -16.86 -40.48 70.75
N GLY A 94 -16.07 -40.63 69.69
CA GLY A 94 -15.50 -41.91 69.27
C GLY A 94 -14.42 -42.44 70.22
N ALA A 95 -13.85 -43.58 69.89
CA ALA A 95 -12.77 -44.25 70.61
C ALA A 95 -11.81 -44.93 69.62
N ALA A 96 -10.98 -45.87 70.07
CA ALA A 96 -10.04 -46.53 69.16
C ALA A 96 -10.78 -47.35 68.09
N GLY A 97 -10.59 -47.03 66.81
CA GLY A 97 -11.29 -47.69 65.70
C GLY A 97 -11.47 -46.72 64.53
N THR A 98 -12.33 -47.09 63.58
CA THR A 98 -12.87 -46.11 62.61
C THR A 98 -14.26 -45.77 63.08
N ASP A 99 -14.44 -44.56 63.60
CA ASP A 99 -15.74 -44.08 64.05
C ASP A 99 -16.41 -43.23 62.96
N THR A 100 -17.66 -43.56 62.64
CA THR A 100 -18.44 -42.88 61.61
C THR A 100 -19.52 -42.03 62.26
N LEU A 101 -19.63 -40.76 61.86
CA LEU A 101 -20.82 -39.95 62.08
C LEU A 101 -21.64 -39.92 60.80
N ASP A 102 -22.85 -40.47 60.85
CA ASP A 102 -23.64 -40.83 59.68
C ASP A 102 -25.00 -40.13 59.67
N PHE A 103 -25.22 -39.28 58.65
CA PHE A 103 -26.46 -38.55 58.42
C PHE A 103 -27.31 -39.11 57.27
N THR A 104 -27.02 -40.32 56.76
CA THR A 104 -27.77 -40.98 55.67
C THR A 104 -29.29 -41.01 55.91
N ASN A 105 -29.72 -41.20 57.16
CA ASN A 105 -31.12 -41.27 57.55
C ASN A 105 -31.76 -39.92 57.89
N TYR A 106 -30.98 -38.83 57.85
CA TYR A 106 -31.45 -37.46 58.07
C TYR A 106 -31.84 -36.80 56.73
N ALA A 107 -33.02 -37.15 56.21
CA ALA A 107 -33.43 -36.79 54.85
C ALA A 107 -34.08 -35.40 54.69
N THR A 108 -34.07 -34.54 55.72
CA THR A 108 -34.87 -33.30 55.67
C THR A 108 -34.21 -32.19 54.86
N ASN A 109 -32.93 -31.89 55.14
CA ASN A 109 -32.13 -30.88 54.45
C ASN A 109 -30.65 -31.20 54.62
N GLY A 110 -29.78 -30.50 53.89
CA GLY A 110 -28.34 -30.65 54.03
C GLY A 110 -27.80 -30.08 55.33
N ILE A 111 -26.55 -30.39 55.64
CA ILE A 111 -25.89 -30.03 56.89
C ILE A 111 -24.66 -29.14 56.65
N VAL A 112 -24.34 -28.31 57.65
CA VAL A 112 -23.04 -27.64 57.74
C VAL A 112 -22.27 -28.23 58.91
N ALA A 113 -21.13 -28.83 58.62
CA ALA A 113 -20.26 -29.45 59.61
C ALA A 113 -18.87 -28.83 59.55
N ALA A 114 -18.41 -28.27 60.67
CA ALA A 114 -17.03 -27.84 60.81
C ALA A 114 -16.17 -29.01 61.31
N LEU A 115 -15.24 -29.48 60.49
CA LEU A 115 -14.29 -30.54 60.82
C LEU A 115 -12.91 -29.91 61.06
N LYS A 116 -12.50 -29.85 62.32
CA LYS A 116 -11.28 -29.18 62.77
C LYS A 116 -10.19 -30.20 63.14
N ALA A 117 -9.19 -29.75 63.91
CA ALA A 117 -7.99 -30.49 64.27
C ALA A 117 -8.25 -31.92 64.76
N SER A 118 -7.24 -32.80 64.68
CA SER A 118 -7.42 -34.19 65.14
C SER A 118 -8.02 -34.26 66.55
N GLY A 119 -8.90 -35.24 66.76
CA GLY A 119 -9.49 -35.53 68.04
C GLY A 119 -8.46 -35.77 69.13
N THR A 120 -8.93 -35.93 70.37
CA THR A 120 -8.07 -36.23 71.51
C THR A 120 -7.19 -37.48 71.33
N THR A 121 -7.58 -38.42 70.48
CA THR A 121 -6.80 -39.61 70.09
C THR A 121 -6.55 -39.76 68.59
N ASP A 122 -7.56 -39.51 67.76
CA ASP A 122 -7.59 -39.73 66.31
C ASP A 122 -8.83 -39.05 65.69
N GLY A 123 -9.03 -39.11 64.37
CA GLY A 123 -10.21 -38.57 63.68
C GLY A 123 -10.38 -37.05 63.76
N TRP A 124 -11.50 -36.54 63.26
CA TRP A 124 -11.96 -35.15 63.30
C TRP A 124 -12.59 -34.79 64.65
N LYS A 125 -12.50 -33.51 65.00
CA LYS A 125 -13.30 -32.88 66.06
C LYS A 125 -13.89 -31.56 65.59
N ASP A 126 -14.96 -31.10 66.20
CA ASP A 126 -15.66 -29.86 65.80
C ASP A 126 -15.03 -28.57 66.36
N GLY A 127 -14.26 -28.69 67.45
CA GLY A 127 -13.71 -27.57 68.20
C GLY A 127 -14.78 -26.63 68.77
N GLY A 128 -15.94 -27.16 69.17
CA GLY A 128 -17.06 -26.44 69.78
C GLY A 128 -18.00 -25.73 68.79
N THR A 129 -18.01 -26.14 67.52
CA THR A 129 -18.93 -25.64 66.51
C THR A 129 -20.02 -26.67 66.24
N ALA A 130 -21.26 -26.30 66.50
CA ALA A 130 -22.41 -27.17 66.27
C ALA A 130 -22.55 -27.60 64.80
N ILE A 131 -22.97 -28.85 64.60
CA ILE A 131 -23.49 -29.30 63.30
C ILE A 131 -24.92 -28.79 63.19
N VAL A 132 -25.23 -28.12 62.08
CA VAL A 132 -26.53 -27.49 61.86
C VAL A 132 -27.17 -27.98 60.58
N ASP A 133 -28.49 -28.15 60.63
CA ASP A 133 -29.36 -28.29 59.45
C ASP A 133 -29.48 -26.93 58.73
N THR A 134 -29.44 -26.96 57.40
CA THR A 134 -29.50 -25.80 56.48
C THR A 134 -30.90 -25.19 56.24
N ALA A 135 -31.98 -25.70 56.83
CA ALA A 135 -33.31 -25.10 56.71
C ALA A 135 -33.36 -23.64 57.20
N GLY A 136 -34.30 -22.84 56.65
CA GLY A 136 -34.42 -21.38 56.80
C GLY A 136 -34.37 -20.76 58.21
N SER A 137 -34.30 -21.55 59.28
CA SER A 137 -33.70 -21.18 60.57
C SER A 137 -32.85 -22.35 61.08
N PRO A 138 -31.54 -22.18 61.37
CA PRO A 138 -30.64 -23.30 61.65
C PRO A 138 -31.08 -24.11 62.87
N VAL A 139 -31.21 -25.42 62.70
CA VAL A 139 -31.46 -26.36 63.81
C VAL A 139 -30.14 -27.03 64.18
N THR A 140 -29.72 -26.93 65.43
CA THR A 140 -28.55 -27.66 65.94
C THR A 140 -28.87 -29.15 66.03
N LEU A 141 -28.14 -29.96 65.27
CA LEU A 141 -28.27 -31.43 65.30
C LEU A 141 -27.40 -32.06 66.37
N LEU A 142 -26.19 -31.52 66.54
CA LEU A 142 -25.23 -31.87 67.57
C LEU A 142 -24.48 -30.61 67.98
N THR A 143 -24.21 -30.44 69.28
CA THR A 143 -23.42 -29.31 69.77
C THR A 143 -21.93 -29.51 69.61
N SER A 144 -21.45 -30.75 69.71
CA SER A 144 -20.04 -31.08 69.51
C SER A 144 -19.82 -32.56 69.18
N PHE A 145 -18.68 -32.85 68.56
CA PHE A 145 -18.17 -34.22 68.40
C PHE A 145 -16.65 -34.27 68.57
N ASP A 146 -16.13 -35.43 68.95
CA ASP A 146 -14.69 -35.68 69.07
C ASP A 146 -14.35 -37.11 68.61
N ASN A 147 -13.13 -37.32 68.11
CA ASN A 147 -12.63 -38.59 67.59
C ASN A 147 -13.52 -39.28 66.54
N ILE A 148 -13.96 -38.57 65.50
CA ILE A 148 -14.76 -39.15 64.40
C ILE A 148 -13.90 -39.28 63.14
N ASN A 149 -13.66 -40.49 62.62
CA ASN A 149 -12.80 -40.68 61.44
C ASN A 149 -13.53 -40.50 60.12
N ALA A 150 -14.77 -40.99 60.03
CA ALA A 150 -15.57 -40.95 58.82
C ALA A 150 -16.81 -40.08 59.05
N PHE A 151 -17.04 -39.17 58.12
CA PHE A 151 -18.21 -38.31 58.14
C PHE A 151 -19.04 -38.60 56.89
N THR A 152 -20.30 -38.98 57.07
CA THR A 152 -21.24 -39.23 55.98
C THR A 152 -22.38 -38.23 56.07
N GLY A 153 -22.58 -37.50 54.98
CA GLY A 153 -23.59 -36.47 54.79
C GLY A 153 -25.03 -36.99 54.72
N THR A 154 -25.90 -36.12 54.26
CA THR A 154 -27.30 -36.38 53.92
C THR A 154 -27.44 -36.61 52.42
N ALA A 155 -28.62 -36.97 51.92
CA ALA A 155 -28.86 -37.02 50.47
C ALA A 155 -29.21 -35.63 49.86
N GLN A 156 -28.76 -34.55 50.51
CA GLN A 156 -29.05 -33.15 50.18
C GLN A 156 -27.73 -32.36 50.22
N ALA A 157 -27.72 -31.13 49.71
CA ALA A 157 -26.51 -30.31 49.63
C ALA A 157 -25.86 -30.02 51.00
N ASP A 158 -24.72 -30.64 51.24
CA ASP A 158 -23.93 -30.52 52.46
C ASP A 158 -22.74 -29.58 52.31
N THR A 159 -22.26 -29.03 53.43
CA THR A 159 -21.04 -28.23 53.48
C THR A 159 -20.14 -28.72 54.59
N PHE A 160 -18.98 -29.25 54.19
CA PHE A 160 -17.92 -29.73 55.06
C PHE A 160 -16.82 -28.66 55.14
N ILE A 161 -16.76 -27.94 56.26
CA ILE A 161 -15.79 -26.87 56.48
C ILE A 161 -14.58 -27.41 57.23
N ILE A 162 -13.42 -27.38 56.59
CA ILE A 162 -12.13 -27.76 57.18
C ILE A 162 -11.39 -26.49 57.62
N ASP A 163 -11.47 -26.19 58.92
CA ASP A 163 -10.89 -24.99 59.53
C ASP A 163 -10.06 -25.36 60.77
N ALA A 164 -8.73 -25.51 60.61
CA ALA A 164 -7.81 -25.57 61.75
C ALA A 164 -6.34 -25.33 61.38
N ALA A 165 -5.69 -24.39 62.08
CA ALA A 165 -4.26 -24.11 61.99
C ALA A 165 -3.32 -25.18 62.61
N ALA A 166 -3.83 -26.33 63.09
CA ALA A 166 -3.07 -27.17 64.03
C ALA A 166 -3.02 -28.69 63.82
N ASN A 167 -3.76 -29.34 62.92
CA ASN A 167 -3.57 -30.78 62.66
C ASN A 167 -4.06 -31.13 61.24
N THR A 168 -3.26 -31.92 60.52
CA THR A 168 -3.65 -32.54 59.25
C THR A 168 -4.70 -33.63 59.51
N PRO A 169 -5.67 -33.85 58.61
CA PRO A 169 -6.47 -35.07 58.60
C PRO A 169 -5.55 -36.29 58.73
N SER A 170 -5.92 -37.24 59.57
CA SER A 170 -5.14 -38.46 59.75
C SER A 170 -5.29 -39.35 58.51
N ALA A 171 -4.27 -40.16 58.21
CA ALA A 171 -4.37 -41.12 57.13
C ALA A 171 -5.53 -42.10 57.40
N GLY A 172 -6.58 -42.04 56.56
CA GLY A 172 -7.78 -42.88 56.68
C GLY A 172 -9.05 -42.15 57.11
N ASP A 173 -8.96 -40.86 57.46
CA ASP A 173 -10.14 -40.03 57.69
C ASP A 173 -10.91 -39.84 56.36
N LYS A 174 -12.24 -39.83 56.44
CA LYS A 174 -13.13 -39.79 55.26
C LYS A 174 -14.26 -38.78 55.39
N ILE A 175 -14.63 -38.19 54.25
CA ILE A 175 -15.82 -37.37 54.08
C ILE A 175 -16.59 -37.93 52.89
N ASP A 176 -17.89 -38.15 53.03
CA ASP A 176 -18.76 -38.61 51.97
C ASP A 176 -20.00 -37.72 51.94
N GLY A 177 -20.19 -36.95 50.86
CA GLY A 177 -21.37 -36.11 50.67
C GLY A 177 -22.67 -36.87 50.38
N LEU A 178 -22.57 -38.17 50.03
CA LEU A 178 -23.67 -38.97 49.48
C LEU A 178 -24.21 -38.43 48.16
N ALA A 179 -25.41 -37.89 48.13
CA ALA A 179 -26.03 -37.36 46.93
C ALA A 179 -26.36 -35.90 47.21
N GLY A 180 -26.20 -35.00 46.25
CA GLY A 180 -26.43 -33.60 46.52
C GLY A 180 -25.60 -32.69 45.66
N THR A 181 -25.37 -31.48 46.16
CA THR A 181 -24.35 -30.59 45.61
C THR A 181 -23.45 -30.23 46.78
N ASP A 182 -22.44 -31.06 47.00
CA ASP A 182 -21.70 -31.07 48.25
C ASP A 182 -20.43 -30.24 48.18
N ILE A 183 -20.19 -29.45 49.22
CA ILE A 183 -19.09 -28.48 49.30
C ILE A 183 -18.04 -28.97 50.29
N LEU A 184 -16.81 -29.11 49.80
CA LEU A 184 -15.61 -29.23 50.61
C LEU A 184 -14.91 -27.86 50.71
N ASP A 185 -15.14 -27.15 51.80
CA ASP A 185 -14.61 -25.81 52.05
C ASP A 185 -13.38 -25.87 52.96
N PHE A 186 -12.21 -25.58 52.41
CA PHE A 186 -10.96 -25.48 53.17
C PHE A 186 -10.37 -24.06 53.10
N SER A 187 -11.19 -23.06 52.81
CA SER A 187 -10.81 -21.64 52.74
C SER A 187 -10.30 -21.07 54.06
N GLY A 188 -10.66 -21.69 55.19
CA GLY A 188 -10.15 -21.35 56.53
C GLY A 188 -8.76 -21.91 56.84
N TYR A 189 -8.18 -22.75 55.96
CA TYR A 189 -6.90 -23.38 56.23
C TYR A 189 -5.73 -22.40 56.05
N ALA A 190 -4.75 -22.42 56.97
CA ALA A 190 -3.66 -21.43 56.99
C ALA A 190 -2.44 -21.81 56.13
N LYS A 191 -2.51 -22.93 55.41
CA LYS A 191 -1.43 -23.47 54.57
C LYS A 191 -2.02 -23.95 53.25
N ALA A 192 -1.19 -24.05 52.22
CA ALA A 192 -1.56 -24.74 50.99
C ALA A 192 -2.08 -26.17 51.22
N ILE A 193 -3.12 -26.53 50.48
CA ILE A 193 -3.68 -27.86 50.36
C ILE A 193 -3.50 -28.38 48.94
N ALA A 194 -3.05 -29.63 48.84
CA ALA A 194 -3.06 -30.38 47.59
C ALA A 194 -4.22 -31.39 47.59
N LEU A 195 -5.06 -31.31 46.56
CA LEU A 195 -6.17 -32.23 46.29
C LEU A 195 -5.81 -33.15 45.12
N GLU A 196 -6.15 -34.42 45.24
CA GLU A 196 -5.95 -35.42 44.19
C GLU A 196 -7.28 -36.08 43.81
N LEU A 197 -7.72 -35.86 42.58
CA LEU A 197 -8.90 -36.53 42.02
C LEU A 197 -8.50 -37.86 41.39
N THR A 198 -9.23 -38.92 41.74
CA THR A 198 -8.88 -40.30 41.35
C THR A 198 -10.03 -41.09 40.74
N GLY A 199 -11.27 -40.63 40.89
CA GLY A 199 -12.43 -41.30 40.31
C GLY A 199 -13.71 -40.52 40.52
N GLN A 200 -14.80 -41.06 39.98
CA GLN A 200 -16.16 -40.65 40.31
C GLN A 200 -16.44 -41.01 41.78
N GLY A 201 -17.25 -40.19 42.44
CA GLY A 201 -17.80 -40.60 43.73
C GLY A 201 -18.75 -41.79 43.63
N SER A 202 -19.00 -42.42 44.78
CA SER A 202 -19.84 -43.62 44.90
C SER A 202 -21.28 -43.42 44.41
N THR A 203 -21.78 -42.19 44.44
CA THR A 203 -23.14 -41.78 44.11
C THR A 203 -23.16 -40.66 43.08
N ASP A 204 -22.42 -39.58 43.31
CA ASP A 204 -22.23 -38.43 42.41
C ASP A 204 -20.85 -37.77 42.63
N GLY A 205 -20.63 -36.55 42.13
CA GLY A 205 -19.41 -35.80 42.35
C GLY A 205 -18.09 -36.53 41.99
N VAL A 206 -17.00 -36.05 42.58
CA VAL A 206 -15.65 -36.63 42.44
C VAL A 206 -15.15 -37.21 43.76
N ALA A 207 -14.20 -38.14 43.66
CA ALA A 207 -13.60 -38.81 44.81
C ALA A 207 -12.06 -38.89 44.77
N SER A 208 -11.50 -39.08 45.96
CA SER A 208 -10.10 -39.39 46.21
C SER A 208 -9.95 -40.73 46.93
N THR A 209 -9.53 -41.77 46.21
CA THR A 209 -9.74 -43.18 46.57
C THR A 209 -8.55 -43.88 47.24
N ASN A 210 -7.35 -43.29 47.35
CA ASN A 210 -6.20 -44.03 47.89
C ASN A 210 -5.36 -43.34 48.98
N ALA A 211 -5.51 -43.91 50.17
CA ALA A 211 -4.72 -43.78 51.38
C ALA A 211 -3.32 -44.44 51.25
N ASN A 212 -2.43 -43.87 50.43
CA ASN A 212 -1.00 -44.14 50.53
C ASN A 212 -0.24 -42.82 50.68
N ALA A 213 -0.35 -42.23 51.87
CA ALA A 213 0.43 -41.06 52.26
C ALA A 213 1.85 -41.53 52.61
N THR A 214 2.80 -41.36 51.70
CA THR A 214 4.19 -41.22 52.14
C THR A 214 4.53 -39.75 52.15
N THR A 215 4.83 -39.28 53.36
CA THR A 215 5.53 -38.05 53.73
C THR A 215 4.81 -36.72 53.49
N GLU A 216 4.46 -36.05 54.60
CA GLU A 216 4.71 -34.62 54.71
C GLU A 216 6.08 -34.33 54.08
N VAL A 217 6.11 -33.53 53.02
CA VAL A 217 7.33 -32.78 52.74
C VAL A 217 7.45 -31.81 53.91
N ALA A 218 8.49 -31.95 54.72
CA ALA A 218 8.77 -30.98 55.78
C ALA A 218 8.84 -29.58 55.15
N GLY A 219 7.79 -28.77 55.37
CA GLY A 219 7.63 -27.44 54.77
C GLY A 219 6.76 -27.34 53.50
N GLY A 220 6.04 -28.39 53.09
CA GLY A 220 5.13 -28.40 51.93
C GLY A 220 3.63 -28.41 52.29
N ALA A 221 2.77 -28.26 51.26
CA ALA A 221 1.32 -28.31 51.33
C ALA A 221 0.81 -29.64 51.94
N GLY A 222 -0.24 -29.60 52.77
CA GLY A 222 -0.88 -30.81 53.28
C GLY A 222 -1.74 -31.44 52.18
N ILE A 223 -1.63 -32.75 51.94
CA ILE A 223 -2.49 -33.43 50.95
C ILE A 223 -3.79 -33.84 51.62
N LEU A 224 -4.93 -33.32 51.17
CA LEU A 224 -6.26 -33.73 51.64
C LEU A 224 -6.76 -34.88 50.74
N LYS A 225 -6.97 -36.07 51.34
CA LYS A 225 -7.45 -37.29 50.69
C LYS A 225 -8.66 -37.84 51.43
N GLY A 226 -9.36 -38.81 50.83
CA GLY A 226 -10.44 -39.55 51.50
C GLY A 226 -11.82 -38.90 51.42
N PHE A 227 -12.02 -37.97 50.49
CA PHE A 227 -13.36 -37.49 50.18
C PHE A 227 -14.02 -38.33 49.07
N ASP A 228 -15.34 -38.44 49.14
CA ASP A 228 -16.22 -39.12 48.20
C ASP A 228 -17.45 -38.22 47.96
N ASN A 229 -18.04 -38.28 46.76
CA ASN A 229 -19.24 -37.51 46.41
C ASN A 229 -19.13 -36.00 46.71
N ILE A 230 -18.11 -35.34 46.15
CA ILE A 230 -17.95 -33.88 46.29
C ILE A 230 -18.11 -33.18 44.94
N ASP A 231 -18.92 -32.12 44.87
CA ASP A 231 -19.17 -31.34 43.64
C ASP A 231 -18.52 -29.96 43.67
N THR A 232 -18.20 -29.41 44.84
CA THR A 232 -17.58 -28.10 44.97
C THR A 232 -16.36 -28.13 45.88
N PHE A 233 -15.23 -27.63 45.39
CA PHE A 233 -14.03 -27.38 46.20
C PHE A 233 -13.83 -25.88 46.37
N LYS A 234 -13.60 -25.44 47.61
CA LYS A 234 -13.30 -24.04 47.92
C LYS A 234 -12.01 -23.91 48.71
N GLY A 235 -11.03 -23.24 48.08
CA GLY A 235 -9.69 -23.05 48.62
C GLY A 235 -9.46 -21.74 49.34
N THR A 236 -8.19 -21.48 49.64
CA THR A 236 -7.73 -20.35 50.47
C THR A 236 -7.45 -19.13 49.59
N ALA A 237 -8.17 -18.04 49.84
CA ALA A 237 -7.94 -16.80 49.11
C ALA A 237 -6.57 -16.17 49.48
N SER A 238 -5.58 -16.35 48.61
CA SER A 238 -4.35 -15.54 48.48
C SER A 238 -3.41 -15.44 49.71
N ASN A 239 -3.39 -16.39 50.64
CA ASN A 239 -2.40 -16.37 51.74
C ASN A 239 -1.80 -17.74 52.07
N ALA A 240 -0.45 -17.81 52.00
CA ALA A 240 0.44 -18.87 52.51
C ALA A 240 0.45 -20.23 51.77
N GLY A 241 1.01 -20.22 50.56
CA GLY A 241 1.31 -21.41 49.75
C GLY A 241 0.26 -21.64 48.66
N THR A 242 0.64 -22.34 47.60
CA THR A 242 -0.20 -22.56 46.41
C THR A 242 -1.14 -23.75 46.63
N ASP A 243 -2.44 -23.52 46.85
CA ASP A 243 -3.44 -24.59 46.76
C ASP A 243 -3.40 -25.23 45.37
N SER A 244 -3.50 -26.55 45.31
CA SER A 244 -3.39 -27.28 44.05
C SER A 244 -4.44 -28.37 43.93
N LEU A 245 -5.07 -28.49 42.77
CA LEU A 245 -5.91 -29.63 42.39
C LEU A 245 -5.26 -30.37 41.22
N THR A 246 -4.95 -31.65 41.41
CA THR A 246 -4.41 -32.51 40.34
C THR A 246 -5.32 -33.70 40.06
N VAL A 247 -5.58 -33.94 38.78
CA VAL A 247 -6.26 -35.15 38.29
C VAL A 247 -5.20 -36.25 38.08
N LYS A 248 -5.24 -37.27 38.94
CA LYS A 248 -4.25 -38.38 38.96
C LYS A 248 -4.66 -39.59 38.15
N ASP A 249 -5.97 -39.79 38.00
CA ASP A 249 -6.55 -40.80 37.13
C ASP A 249 -7.61 -40.20 36.24
N THR A 250 -8.00 -40.90 35.17
CA THR A 250 -9.14 -40.45 34.37
C THR A 250 -10.39 -40.51 35.23
N VAL A 251 -10.95 -39.34 35.50
CA VAL A 251 -12.16 -39.16 36.31
C VAL A 251 -13.32 -38.94 35.34
N THR A 252 -14.39 -39.72 35.46
CA THR A 252 -15.58 -39.54 34.63
C THR A 252 -16.82 -39.53 35.50
N VAL A 253 -17.49 -38.38 35.58
CA VAL A 253 -18.68 -38.16 36.40
C VAL A 253 -19.87 -38.02 35.48
N SER A 254 -20.87 -38.87 35.66
CA SER A 254 -21.95 -39.06 34.68
C SER A 254 -23.05 -37.98 34.75
N SER A 255 -23.08 -37.14 35.78
CA SER A 255 -24.26 -36.30 36.07
C SER A 255 -24.07 -35.07 36.98
N SER A 256 -22.83 -34.63 37.26
CA SER A 256 -22.59 -33.46 38.13
C SER A 256 -21.81 -32.35 37.43
N ASP A 257 -22.13 -31.12 37.81
CA ASP A 257 -21.29 -29.95 37.61
C ASP A 257 -20.17 -29.99 38.65
N LEU A 258 -18.94 -29.63 38.26
CA LEU A 258 -17.84 -29.46 39.21
C LEU A 258 -17.51 -27.98 39.34
N ILE A 259 -17.53 -27.48 40.57
CA ILE A 259 -17.13 -26.11 40.89
C ILE A 259 -15.79 -26.13 41.62
N ILE A 260 -14.85 -25.33 41.15
CA ILE A 260 -13.54 -25.15 41.79
C ILE A 260 -13.35 -23.66 42.04
N GLU A 261 -13.22 -23.28 43.30
CA GLU A 261 -13.13 -21.88 43.72
C GLU A 261 -11.87 -21.64 44.53
N ASP A 262 -11.16 -20.55 44.23
CA ASP A 262 -9.98 -20.08 44.95
C ASP A 262 -8.83 -21.13 45.04
N ILE A 263 -8.54 -21.81 43.92
CA ILE A 263 -7.41 -22.77 43.81
C ILE A 263 -6.30 -22.21 42.94
N GLU A 264 -5.10 -22.07 43.50
CA GLU A 264 -3.98 -21.41 42.82
C GLU A 264 -3.48 -22.21 41.59
N THR A 265 -3.45 -23.53 41.65
CA THR A 265 -2.94 -24.35 40.54
C THR A 265 -3.87 -25.52 40.22
N LEU A 266 -4.32 -25.60 38.97
CA LEU A 266 -5.13 -26.71 38.49
C LEU A 266 -4.39 -27.45 37.38
N GLY A 267 -4.46 -28.77 37.38
CA GLY A 267 -3.86 -29.55 36.30
C GLY A 267 -4.23 -31.02 36.34
N SER A 268 -3.66 -31.76 35.39
CA SER A 268 -3.81 -33.20 35.24
C SER A 268 -2.45 -33.83 35.00
N ASP A 269 -2.24 -35.03 35.53
CA ASP A 269 -1.09 -35.84 35.13
C ASP A 269 -1.21 -36.17 33.62
N ALA A 270 -0.06 -36.37 32.97
CA ALA A 270 0.00 -36.57 31.52
C ALA A 270 -0.97 -37.67 31.04
N GLY A 271 -1.91 -37.30 30.16
CA GLY A 271 -2.90 -38.20 29.57
C GLY A 271 -4.10 -38.54 30.47
N LYS A 272 -4.22 -37.94 31.67
CA LYS A 272 -5.37 -38.11 32.56
C LYS A 272 -6.42 -37.05 32.27
N VAL A 273 -7.68 -37.46 32.20
CA VAL A 273 -8.80 -36.59 31.77
C VAL A 273 -9.77 -36.41 32.93
N LEU A 274 -10.21 -35.17 33.16
CA LEU A 274 -11.39 -34.88 33.98
C LEU A 274 -12.63 -34.73 33.10
N ALA A 275 -13.51 -35.72 33.14
CA ALA A 275 -14.76 -35.73 32.41
C ALA A 275 -15.94 -35.45 33.37
N VAL A 276 -16.58 -34.29 33.22
CA VAL A 276 -17.76 -33.84 33.99
C VAL A 276 -18.73 -33.13 33.05
N THR A 277 -19.98 -32.89 33.44
CA THR A 277 -20.93 -32.22 32.53
C THR A 277 -20.52 -30.77 32.27
N ASN A 278 -20.38 -29.99 33.34
CA ASN A 278 -19.95 -28.60 33.31
C ASN A 278 -18.83 -28.40 34.33
N LEU A 279 -17.87 -27.56 33.99
CA LEU A 279 -16.75 -27.19 34.86
C LEU A 279 -16.73 -25.67 35.06
N ASP A 280 -16.94 -25.22 36.30
CA ASP A 280 -16.89 -23.80 36.69
C ASP A 280 -15.70 -23.56 37.61
N ILE A 281 -14.64 -22.97 37.06
CA ILE A 281 -13.43 -22.60 37.77
C ILE A 281 -13.47 -21.10 38.06
N ARG A 282 -13.37 -20.74 39.34
CA ARG A 282 -13.48 -19.37 39.83
C ARG A 282 -12.22 -18.99 40.57
N ASN A 283 -11.66 -17.83 40.24
CA ASN A 283 -10.49 -17.25 40.90
C ASN A 283 -9.28 -18.21 40.99
N ALA A 284 -8.99 -18.94 39.92
CA ALA A 284 -7.79 -19.77 39.89
C ALA A 284 -6.51 -18.92 39.79
N GLY A 285 -5.36 -19.48 40.16
CA GLY A 285 -4.06 -18.88 39.89
C GLY A 285 -3.61 -19.16 38.46
N THR A 286 -3.33 -20.42 38.13
CA THR A 286 -3.01 -20.92 36.79
C THR A 286 -3.77 -22.22 36.52
N ILE A 287 -4.28 -22.39 35.31
CA ILE A 287 -4.97 -23.60 34.89
C ILE A 287 -4.14 -24.28 33.80
N GLY A 288 -3.63 -25.48 34.08
CA GLY A 288 -2.67 -26.18 33.23
C GLY A 288 -1.32 -25.46 33.14
N ALA A 289 -0.45 -25.95 32.26
CA ALA A 289 0.82 -25.32 31.93
C ALA A 289 1.15 -25.53 30.44
N SER A 290 2.00 -24.68 29.87
CA SER A 290 2.49 -24.87 28.50
C SER A 290 3.17 -26.23 28.34
N GLY A 291 2.67 -27.06 27.40
CA GLY A 291 3.15 -28.43 27.18
C GLY A 291 2.66 -29.46 28.20
N SER A 292 1.81 -29.06 29.14
CA SER A 292 1.14 -29.93 30.13
C SER A 292 -0.26 -29.36 30.41
N ASP A 293 -1.07 -29.33 29.34
CA ASP A 293 -2.43 -28.81 29.37
C ASP A 293 -3.28 -29.54 30.40
N PHE A 294 -4.25 -28.84 30.98
CA PHE A 294 -5.26 -29.48 31.79
C PHE A 294 -6.25 -30.21 30.87
N LEU A 295 -6.20 -31.54 30.91
CA LEU A 295 -7.02 -32.41 30.07
C LEU A 295 -8.41 -32.58 30.66
N ILE A 296 -9.43 -32.15 29.92
CA ILE A 296 -10.83 -32.20 30.34
C ILE A 296 -11.72 -32.83 29.27
N ASN A 297 -12.92 -33.24 29.65
CA ASN A 297 -14.01 -33.59 28.74
C ASN A 297 -15.30 -33.02 29.34
N VAL A 298 -15.73 -31.86 28.83
CA VAL A 298 -16.85 -31.11 29.40
C VAL A 298 -17.70 -30.51 28.31
N SER A 299 -19.01 -30.43 28.54
CA SER A 299 -19.92 -29.75 27.61
C SER A 299 -19.75 -28.23 27.69
N THR A 300 -19.60 -27.71 28.91
CA THR A 300 -19.35 -26.28 29.12
C THR A 300 -18.18 -26.06 30.07
N LEU A 301 -17.37 -25.05 29.76
CA LEU A 301 -16.28 -24.55 30.58
C LEU A 301 -16.53 -23.07 30.90
N LYS A 302 -16.43 -22.77 32.19
CA LYS A 302 -16.26 -21.42 32.72
C LYS A 302 -14.96 -21.43 33.52
N ALA A 303 -14.07 -20.48 33.26
CA ALA A 303 -12.77 -20.47 33.90
C ALA A 303 -12.25 -19.05 34.07
N VAL A 304 -12.20 -18.58 35.30
CA VAL A 304 -11.61 -17.29 35.65
C VAL A 304 -10.31 -17.53 36.37
N SER A 305 -9.21 -17.01 35.82
CA SER A 305 -7.86 -17.22 36.33
C SER A 305 -7.11 -15.89 36.45
N SER A 306 -6.24 -15.76 37.45
CA SER A 306 -5.37 -14.59 37.57
C SER A 306 -4.13 -14.69 36.67
N GLY A 307 -3.73 -15.91 36.32
CA GLY A 307 -2.65 -16.30 35.42
C GLY A 307 -3.18 -17.02 34.16
N ALA A 308 -2.27 -17.67 33.42
CA ALA A 308 -2.57 -18.32 32.15
C ALA A 308 -3.52 -19.53 32.25
N ILE A 309 -4.22 -19.82 31.14
CA ILE A 309 -5.14 -20.95 30.98
C ILE A 309 -4.66 -21.81 29.81
N TYR A 310 -4.35 -23.08 30.07
CA TYR A 310 -3.97 -24.09 29.09
C TYR A 310 -4.89 -25.31 29.23
N ILE A 311 -5.84 -25.44 28.31
CA ILE A 311 -6.86 -26.50 28.32
C ILE A 311 -6.72 -27.35 27.08
N LYS A 312 -6.83 -28.67 27.29
CA LYS A 312 -7.07 -29.61 26.21
C LYS A 312 -8.35 -30.38 26.46
N GLU A 313 -9.35 -30.12 25.64
CA GLU A 313 -10.63 -30.83 25.66
C GLU A 313 -10.64 -31.93 24.58
N THR A 314 -11.24 -33.08 24.89
CA THR A 314 -11.17 -34.29 24.04
C THR A 314 -12.31 -34.44 23.02
N ASP A 315 -13.40 -33.68 23.14
CA ASP A 315 -14.60 -33.70 22.30
C ASP A 315 -15.00 -32.25 21.93
N ALA A 316 -16.27 -31.84 22.08
CA ALA A 316 -16.72 -30.47 21.83
C ALA A 316 -16.91 -29.70 23.14
N VAL A 317 -16.66 -28.39 23.13
CA VAL A 317 -16.75 -27.54 24.32
C VAL A 317 -17.36 -26.18 24.05
N THR A 318 -18.21 -25.71 24.97
CA THR A 318 -18.72 -24.33 25.01
C THR A 318 -17.99 -23.52 26.07
N LEU A 319 -17.36 -22.41 25.68
CA LEU A 319 -16.66 -21.47 26.55
C LEU A 319 -17.56 -20.28 26.85
N THR A 320 -18.05 -20.15 28.09
CA THR A 320 -19.08 -19.15 28.42
C THR A 320 -18.57 -17.92 29.17
N ASN A 321 -17.39 -18.01 29.79
CA ASN A 321 -16.69 -16.92 30.49
C ASN A 321 -15.28 -17.42 30.86
N VAL A 322 -14.41 -17.55 29.86
CA VAL A 322 -13.03 -18.02 30.04
C VAL A 322 -12.10 -16.83 30.03
N ASP A 323 -11.70 -16.37 31.21
CA ASP A 323 -11.07 -15.08 31.41
C ASP A 323 -9.74 -15.19 32.17
N THR A 324 -8.78 -14.34 31.79
CA THR A 324 -7.52 -14.16 32.52
C THR A 324 -7.21 -12.70 32.80
N THR A 325 -6.74 -12.39 34.02
CA THR A 325 -6.23 -11.03 34.31
C THR A 325 -4.79 -10.82 33.85
N ASN A 326 -4.04 -11.90 33.67
CA ASN A 326 -2.65 -11.89 33.22
C ASN A 326 -2.29 -13.25 32.60
N GLY A 327 -1.54 -13.28 31.51
CA GLY A 327 -1.14 -14.52 30.83
C GLY A 327 -2.09 -14.94 29.70
N ALA A 328 -1.63 -15.89 28.89
CA ALA A 328 -2.32 -16.33 27.68
C ALA A 328 -3.48 -17.30 27.96
N ILE A 329 -4.41 -17.40 27.02
CA ILE A 329 -5.45 -18.44 26.97
C ILE A 329 -5.15 -19.34 25.77
N THR A 330 -4.96 -20.63 26.01
CA THR A 330 -4.81 -21.65 24.98
C THR A 330 -5.81 -22.77 25.22
N VAL A 331 -6.70 -23.00 24.25
CA VAL A 331 -7.69 -24.08 24.29
C VAL A 331 -7.59 -24.91 23.03
N THR A 332 -7.33 -26.21 23.17
CA THR A 332 -7.43 -27.17 22.07
C THR A 332 -8.59 -28.13 22.33
N ALA A 333 -9.53 -28.26 21.40
CA ALA A 333 -10.64 -29.21 21.51
C ALA A 333 -10.57 -30.32 20.45
N GLY A 334 -11.04 -31.51 20.81
CA GLY A 334 -11.17 -32.65 19.91
C GLY A 334 -12.21 -32.45 18.81
N GLY A 335 -13.15 -31.54 19.02
CA GLY A 335 -14.36 -31.27 18.27
C GLY A 335 -14.62 -29.76 18.18
N VAL A 336 -15.90 -29.36 18.18
CA VAL A 336 -16.30 -27.95 18.00
C VAL A 336 -15.97 -27.12 19.24
N ILE A 337 -15.47 -25.91 19.04
CA ILE A 337 -15.37 -24.89 20.09
C ILE A 337 -16.47 -23.86 19.87
N VAL A 338 -17.33 -23.66 20.87
CA VAL A 338 -18.29 -22.53 20.89
C VAL A 338 -17.80 -21.50 21.90
N ALA A 339 -17.11 -20.46 21.44
CA ALA A 339 -16.51 -19.42 22.27
C ALA A 339 -17.46 -18.25 22.50
N THR A 340 -18.42 -18.40 23.42
CA THR A 340 -19.41 -17.35 23.74
C THR A 340 -18.78 -16.13 24.41
N ALA A 341 -17.87 -16.31 25.36
CA ALA A 341 -17.10 -15.22 25.97
C ALA A 341 -15.71 -15.69 26.43
N VAL A 342 -14.65 -15.08 25.87
CA VAL A 342 -13.24 -15.36 26.19
C VAL A 342 -12.45 -14.06 26.24
N ASP A 343 -11.82 -13.73 27.38
CA ASP A 343 -11.07 -12.48 27.56
C ASP A 343 -9.69 -12.74 28.19
N SER A 344 -8.61 -12.28 27.54
CA SER A 344 -7.29 -12.24 28.14
C SER A 344 -6.80 -10.81 28.27
N VAL A 345 -6.77 -10.28 29.49
CA VAL A 345 -6.32 -8.90 29.72
C VAL A 345 -4.82 -8.72 29.42
N GLY A 346 -4.01 -9.74 29.64
CA GLY A 346 -2.55 -9.66 29.67
C GLY A 346 -1.78 -10.63 28.77
N GLY A 347 -2.44 -11.43 27.94
CA GLY A 347 -1.78 -12.33 26.99
C GLY A 347 -2.55 -12.55 25.70
N ASP A 348 -1.97 -13.38 24.83
CA ASP A 348 -2.58 -13.79 23.57
C ASP A 348 -3.65 -14.87 23.80
N ILE A 349 -4.55 -15.02 22.84
CA ILE A 349 -5.57 -16.08 22.84
C ILE A 349 -5.32 -17.01 21.65
N SER A 350 -5.33 -18.31 21.89
CA SER A 350 -5.21 -19.34 20.86
C SER A 350 -6.29 -20.41 21.05
N LEU A 351 -7.20 -20.53 20.08
CA LEU A 351 -8.25 -21.55 20.06
C LEU A 351 -8.03 -22.50 18.88
N THR A 352 -7.98 -23.81 19.14
CA THR A 352 -7.75 -24.83 18.11
C THR A 352 -8.79 -25.94 18.19
N SER A 353 -9.64 -26.05 17.16
CA SER A 353 -10.55 -27.17 16.96
C SER A 353 -9.88 -28.19 16.03
N THR A 354 -9.65 -29.40 16.53
CA THR A 354 -8.95 -30.45 15.78
C THR A 354 -9.86 -31.31 14.89
N ALA A 355 -11.16 -31.39 15.21
CA ALA A 355 -12.19 -32.00 14.37
C ALA A 355 -13.55 -31.32 14.56
N GLY A 356 -14.60 -31.82 13.91
CA GLY A 356 -15.96 -31.27 13.99
C GLY A 356 -16.19 -30.05 13.08
N SER A 357 -17.26 -29.30 13.36
CA SER A 357 -17.68 -28.14 12.56
C SER A 357 -16.80 -26.89 12.70
N GLY A 358 -15.75 -26.92 13.54
CA GLY A 358 -14.77 -25.84 13.70
C GLY A 358 -14.99 -24.98 14.95
N ILE A 359 -14.89 -23.66 14.80
CA ILE A 359 -14.98 -22.69 15.90
C ILE A 359 -16.14 -21.75 15.63
N THR A 360 -17.02 -21.59 16.61
CA THR A 360 -18.09 -20.58 16.63
C THR A 360 -17.72 -19.48 17.63
N VAL A 361 -17.69 -18.23 17.19
CA VAL A 361 -17.17 -17.08 17.92
C VAL A 361 -18.31 -16.16 18.36
N GLY A 362 -18.45 -15.91 19.65
CA GLY A 362 -19.39 -14.93 20.21
C GLY A 362 -18.66 -13.65 20.62
N ALA A 363 -17.95 -13.65 21.75
CA ALA A 363 -17.11 -12.50 22.15
C ALA A 363 -15.72 -12.99 22.55
N ILE A 364 -14.69 -12.51 21.85
CA ILE A 364 -13.28 -12.79 22.13
C ILE A 364 -12.49 -11.48 22.17
N THR A 365 -11.85 -11.20 23.29
CA THR A 365 -11.00 -10.02 23.46
C THR A 365 -9.58 -10.40 23.88
N ALA A 366 -8.60 -10.12 23.01
CA ALA A 366 -7.17 -10.35 23.28
C ALA A 366 -6.48 -9.04 23.69
N GLY A 367 -6.30 -8.86 24.99
CA GLY A 367 -5.66 -7.71 25.61
C GLY A 367 -6.63 -6.57 25.89
N THR A 368 -6.23 -5.67 26.80
CA THR A 368 -7.00 -4.44 27.06
C THR A 368 -7.14 -3.63 25.77
N ALA A 369 -8.38 -3.49 25.28
CA ALA A 369 -8.70 -2.84 24.00
C ALA A 369 -8.01 -3.46 22.76
N GLY A 370 -7.75 -4.78 22.77
CA GLY A 370 -7.19 -5.46 21.61
C GLY A 370 -5.68 -5.25 21.44
N ALA A 371 -4.92 -5.19 22.53
CA ALA A 371 -3.48 -4.97 22.46
C ALA A 371 -2.65 -6.23 22.14
N ASN A 372 -3.25 -7.41 22.27
CA ASN A 372 -2.60 -8.72 22.10
C ASN A 372 -3.16 -9.46 20.87
N ASP A 373 -2.56 -10.59 20.53
CA ASP A 373 -2.86 -11.31 19.29
C ASP A 373 -3.87 -12.45 19.53
N LEU A 374 -4.66 -12.75 18.50
CA LEU A 374 -5.65 -13.84 18.50
C LEU A 374 -5.35 -14.83 17.38
N THR A 375 -5.29 -16.12 17.72
CA THR A 375 -5.16 -17.23 16.77
C THR A 375 -6.37 -18.16 16.86
N LEU A 376 -7.02 -18.41 15.71
CA LEU A 376 -8.16 -19.31 15.56
C LEU A 376 -7.84 -20.37 14.50
N VAL A 377 -7.84 -21.65 14.87
CA VAL A 377 -7.49 -22.75 13.97
C VAL A 377 -8.59 -23.81 13.97
N ALA A 378 -9.26 -23.99 12.83
CA ALA A 378 -10.26 -25.03 12.59
C ALA A 378 -9.76 -26.06 11.57
N ASN A 379 -9.28 -27.22 12.05
CA ASN A 379 -8.64 -28.23 11.20
C ASN A 379 -9.61 -29.07 10.34
N ALA A 380 -10.92 -29.01 10.59
CA ALA A 380 -11.92 -29.79 9.85
C ALA A 380 -13.17 -28.99 9.43
N GLY A 381 -13.35 -27.78 9.94
CA GLY A 381 -14.58 -27.01 9.80
C GLY A 381 -14.35 -25.52 9.56
N SER A 382 -15.32 -24.69 9.96
CA SER A 382 -15.35 -23.25 9.72
C SER A 382 -14.92 -22.46 10.97
N VAL A 383 -14.52 -21.21 10.79
CA VAL A 383 -14.42 -20.22 11.87
C VAL A 383 -15.53 -19.21 11.63
N ILE A 384 -16.63 -19.31 12.37
CA ILE A 384 -17.83 -18.50 12.12
C ILE A 384 -18.21 -17.70 13.34
N ASP A 385 -18.71 -16.51 13.12
CA ASP A 385 -19.54 -15.78 14.06
C ASP A 385 -20.76 -16.65 14.50
N ALA A 386 -21.07 -16.61 15.79
CA ALA A 386 -22.22 -17.24 16.42
C ALA A 386 -23.54 -16.59 16.01
N ASP A 387 -23.52 -15.32 15.64
CA ASP A 387 -24.66 -14.57 15.18
C ASP A 387 -24.86 -14.75 13.67
N THR A 388 -26.10 -14.61 13.23
CA THR A 388 -26.42 -14.71 11.81
C THR A 388 -25.85 -13.50 11.08
N SER A 389 -25.39 -13.68 9.83
CA SER A 389 -24.62 -12.78 8.93
C SER A 389 -25.16 -11.35 8.66
N THR A 390 -25.90 -10.75 9.57
CA THR A 390 -26.44 -9.38 9.52
C THR A 390 -26.16 -8.60 10.80
N ASN A 391 -25.48 -9.21 11.78
CA ASN A 391 -25.00 -8.48 12.94
C ASN A 391 -23.82 -7.57 12.53
N THR A 392 -23.56 -6.53 13.32
CA THR A 392 -22.41 -5.61 13.16
C THR A 392 -21.72 -5.38 14.51
N THR A 393 -22.06 -6.22 15.51
CA THR A 393 -21.40 -6.14 16.81
C THR A 393 -20.04 -6.76 16.70
N VAL A 394 -19.03 -6.10 17.25
CA VAL A 394 -17.68 -6.64 17.27
C VAL A 394 -17.64 -7.88 18.16
N ASP A 395 -17.32 -9.01 17.55
CA ASP A 395 -17.16 -10.29 18.23
C ASP A 395 -15.69 -10.58 18.52
N VAL A 396 -14.79 -10.13 17.64
CA VAL A 396 -13.36 -10.29 17.78
C VAL A 396 -12.67 -8.95 17.98
N THR A 397 -12.03 -8.74 19.13
CA THR A 397 -11.17 -7.58 19.40
C THR A 397 -9.73 -8.04 19.69
N ALA A 398 -8.78 -7.68 18.83
CA ALA A 398 -7.37 -8.06 18.95
C ALA A 398 -6.46 -7.09 18.20
N LYS A 399 -5.14 -7.19 18.34
CA LYS A 399 -4.19 -6.41 17.55
C LYS A 399 -3.98 -7.04 16.18
N VAL A 400 -3.65 -8.33 16.19
CA VAL A 400 -3.49 -9.17 15.01
C VAL A 400 -4.41 -10.38 15.15
N LEU A 401 -5.20 -10.67 14.10
CA LEU A 401 -5.98 -11.89 13.98
C LEU A 401 -5.32 -12.82 12.96
N THR A 402 -5.03 -14.04 13.39
CA THR A 402 -4.68 -15.17 12.51
C THR A 402 -5.82 -16.19 12.54
N ALA A 403 -6.53 -16.35 11.43
CA ALA A 403 -7.62 -17.32 11.30
C ALA A 403 -7.30 -18.36 10.22
N THR A 404 -7.44 -19.63 10.54
CA THR A 404 -7.24 -20.72 9.57
C THR A 404 -8.39 -21.71 9.63
N ALA A 405 -8.97 -22.02 8.48
CA ALA A 405 -9.97 -23.07 8.31
C ALA A 405 -9.54 -24.02 7.21
N VAL A 406 -9.64 -25.34 7.40
CA VAL A 406 -9.26 -26.29 6.34
C VAL A 406 -10.42 -26.47 5.34
N ASN A 407 -11.63 -26.80 5.79
CA ASN A 407 -12.74 -27.14 4.88
C ASN A 407 -14.03 -26.37 5.22
N GLY A 408 -13.92 -25.08 5.50
CA GLY A 408 -15.05 -24.27 5.93
C GLY A 408 -14.85 -22.78 5.70
N ASN A 409 -15.87 -22.01 6.03
CA ASN A 409 -15.84 -20.55 5.89
C ASN A 409 -15.04 -19.91 7.03
N ILE A 410 -14.57 -18.68 6.79
CA ILE A 410 -14.14 -17.76 7.84
C ILE A 410 -15.12 -16.58 7.78
N THR A 411 -16.00 -16.43 8.75
CA THR A 411 -16.99 -15.34 8.81
C THR A 411 -16.89 -14.68 10.17
N LEU A 412 -16.45 -13.42 10.26
CA LEU A 412 -16.18 -12.75 11.54
C LEU A 412 -16.48 -11.25 11.49
N ASP A 413 -17.11 -10.75 12.55
CA ASP A 413 -17.16 -9.33 12.88
C ASP A 413 -15.98 -8.95 13.78
N THR A 414 -15.17 -8.01 13.32
CA THR A 414 -13.80 -7.76 13.80
C THR A 414 -13.57 -6.31 14.18
N LYS A 415 -12.66 -6.15 15.15
CA LYS A 415 -11.96 -4.93 15.49
C LYS A 415 -10.48 -5.21 15.68
N VAL A 416 -9.74 -5.22 14.58
CA VAL A 416 -8.34 -5.61 14.53
C VAL A 416 -7.51 -4.76 13.57
N ASN A 417 -6.24 -4.55 13.89
CA ASN A 417 -5.36 -3.76 13.02
C ASN A 417 -4.88 -4.57 11.80
N ASN A 418 -4.59 -5.86 11.99
CA ASN A 418 -4.06 -6.74 10.95
C ASN A 418 -4.80 -8.07 10.95
N VAL A 419 -5.08 -8.59 9.75
CA VAL A 419 -5.65 -9.93 9.56
C VAL A 419 -4.80 -10.76 8.63
N THR A 420 -4.61 -12.00 9.04
CA THR A 420 -4.16 -13.12 8.21
C THR A 420 -5.26 -14.19 8.24
N ALA A 421 -5.82 -14.55 7.08
CA ALA A 421 -6.92 -15.51 6.99
C ALA A 421 -6.70 -16.51 5.85
N HIS A 422 -6.68 -17.80 6.18
CA HIS A 422 -6.38 -18.86 5.21
C HIS A 422 -7.44 -19.95 5.22
N ILE A 423 -7.99 -20.24 4.03
CA ILE A 423 -8.77 -21.44 3.77
C ILE A 423 -7.93 -22.42 2.94
N THR A 424 -7.38 -23.44 3.59
CA THR A 424 -6.29 -24.26 3.03
C THR A 424 -6.75 -25.53 2.32
N GLY A 425 -7.97 -26.01 2.56
CA GLY A 425 -8.50 -27.22 1.94
C GLY A 425 -9.15 -26.94 0.58
N THR A 426 -9.36 -28.00 -0.20
CA THR A 426 -9.76 -27.89 -1.61
C THR A 426 -11.27 -27.76 -1.84
N THR A 427 -12.08 -27.92 -0.79
CA THR A 427 -13.54 -27.70 -0.84
C THR A 427 -13.85 -26.20 -0.83
N SER A 428 -15.04 -25.81 -1.29
CA SER A 428 -15.46 -24.40 -1.23
C SER A 428 -15.48 -23.90 0.21
N GLY A 429 -14.86 -22.75 0.48
CA GLY A 429 -14.91 -22.03 1.74
C GLY A 429 -14.71 -20.54 1.49
N ASN A 430 -15.63 -19.72 1.98
CA ASN A 430 -15.60 -18.28 1.78
C ASN A 430 -14.95 -17.58 2.97
N VAL A 431 -14.24 -16.48 2.70
CA VAL A 431 -13.81 -15.53 3.74
C VAL A 431 -14.77 -14.35 3.68
N ASP A 432 -15.37 -13.98 4.81
CA ASP A 432 -16.27 -12.84 4.96
C ASP A 432 -15.91 -12.10 6.25
N LEU A 433 -15.34 -10.91 6.14
CA LEU A 433 -14.85 -10.13 7.27
C LEU A 433 -15.56 -8.77 7.32
N THR A 434 -16.21 -8.49 8.44
CA THR A 434 -16.71 -7.14 8.74
C THR A 434 -15.77 -6.49 9.75
N GLU A 435 -15.11 -5.40 9.39
CA GLU A 435 -14.28 -4.61 10.28
C GLU A 435 -14.96 -3.28 10.62
N THR A 436 -14.89 -2.87 11.89
CA THR A 436 -15.49 -1.60 12.34
C THR A 436 -14.63 -0.36 12.08
N ASP A 437 -13.31 -0.51 12.04
CA ASP A 437 -12.37 0.57 11.73
C ASP A 437 -11.47 0.23 10.52
N ALA A 438 -10.20 0.59 10.54
CA ALA A 438 -9.30 0.42 9.40
C ALA A 438 -8.53 -0.90 9.54
N ILE A 439 -8.34 -1.61 8.43
CA ILE A 439 -7.76 -2.96 8.44
C ILE A 439 -6.61 -3.10 7.46
N ILE A 440 -5.57 -3.81 7.89
CA ILE A 440 -4.50 -4.30 7.03
C ILE A 440 -4.71 -5.79 6.78
N LEU A 441 -4.96 -6.16 5.53
CA LEU A 441 -5.07 -7.54 5.07
C LEU A 441 -3.66 -8.01 4.69
N THR A 442 -3.00 -8.70 5.61
CA THR A 442 -1.59 -9.12 5.42
C THR A 442 -1.48 -10.27 4.41
N ASP A 443 -2.29 -11.31 4.60
CA ASP A 443 -2.45 -12.41 3.64
C ASP A 443 -3.84 -13.04 3.85
N ILE A 444 -4.72 -12.85 2.88
CA ILE A 444 -6.05 -13.47 2.84
C ILE A 444 -6.07 -14.40 1.65
N SER A 445 -6.31 -15.68 1.87
CA SER A 445 -6.38 -16.60 0.73
C SER A 445 -7.33 -17.76 0.91
N THR A 446 -7.91 -18.18 -0.21
CA THR A 446 -8.73 -19.39 -0.31
C THR A 446 -8.23 -20.25 -1.47
N ALA A 447 -8.21 -21.57 -1.28
CA ALA A 447 -7.97 -22.48 -2.39
C ALA A 447 -9.19 -22.56 -3.33
N ASN A 448 -10.39 -22.36 -2.79
CA ASN A 448 -11.65 -22.31 -3.53
C ASN A 448 -12.71 -21.61 -2.67
N GLY A 449 -13.25 -20.47 -3.11
CA GLY A 449 -14.33 -19.72 -2.48
C GLY A 449 -14.13 -18.21 -2.60
N SER A 450 -15.20 -17.45 -2.37
CA SER A 450 -15.19 -15.99 -2.46
C SER A 450 -14.49 -15.36 -1.25
N ILE A 451 -13.98 -14.14 -1.42
CA ILE A 451 -13.42 -13.31 -0.34
C ILE A 451 -14.19 -11.99 -0.31
N THR A 452 -14.87 -11.71 0.80
CA THR A 452 -15.56 -10.44 1.06
C THR A 452 -14.93 -9.78 2.28
N VAL A 453 -14.58 -8.51 2.17
CA VAL A 453 -14.14 -7.70 3.31
C VAL A 453 -14.84 -6.35 3.28
N THR A 454 -15.54 -6.00 4.36
CA THR A 454 -16.16 -4.69 4.54
C THR A 454 -15.54 -4.00 5.75
N ALA A 455 -14.93 -2.83 5.59
CA ALA A 455 -14.32 -2.06 6.67
C ALA A 455 -15.02 -0.71 6.86
N GLY A 456 -15.23 -0.30 8.11
CA GLY A 456 -15.68 1.06 8.44
C GLY A 456 -14.61 2.14 8.16
N GLY A 457 -13.35 1.73 8.09
CA GLY A 457 -12.16 2.53 7.80
C GLY A 457 -11.53 2.21 6.44
N ALA A 458 -10.26 2.60 6.27
CA ALA A 458 -9.49 2.28 5.06
C ALA A 458 -9.03 0.82 5.08
N ILE A 459 -8.94 0.20 3.91
CA ILE A 459 -8.38 -1.14 3.72
C ILE A 459 -6.98 -1.01 3.12
N THR A 460 -6.00 -1.67 3.71
CA THR A 460 -4.69 -1.91 3.07
C THR A 460 -4.59 -3.39 2.73
N ALA A 461 -4.79 -3.73 1.47
CA ALA A 461 -4.78 -5.10 0.96
C ALA A 461 -3.39 -5.50 0.46
N ILE A 462 -2.53 -6.04 1.34
CA ILE A 462 -1.17 -6.45 0.94
C ILE A 462 -1.24 -7.66 0.02
N LYS A 463 -1.99 -8.70 0.41
CA LYS A 463 -2.20 -9.90 -0.40
C LYS A 463 -3.58 -10.51 -0.15
N VAL A 464 -4.39 -10.60 -1.20
CA VAL A 464 -5.73 -11.18 -1.19
C VAL A 464 -5.89 -12.06 -2.43
N VAL A 465 -6.00 -13.38 -2.25
CA VAL A 465 -5.95 -14.32 -3.39
C VAL A 465 -7.01 -15.43 -3.27
N SER A 466 -7.84 -15.58 -4.30
CA SER A 466 -8.68 -16.77 -4.48
C SER A 466 -8.15 -17.60 -5.66
N ASN A 467 -7.64 -18.81 -5.38
CA ASN A 467 -6.74 -19.52 -6.30
C ASN A 467 -7.40 -20.38 -7.38
N LYS A 468 -8.70 -20.66 -7.30
CA LYS A 468 -9.37 -21.55 -8.24
C LYS A 468 -10.15 -20.78 -9.28
N ASP A 469 -9.93 -21.15 -10.54
CA ASP A 469 -10.62 -20.63 -11.72
C ASP A 469 -12.11 -21.05 -11.73
N ALA A 470 -12.97 -20.25 -11.10
CA ALA A 470 -14.42 -20.40 -11.13
C ALA A 470 -15.13 -19.07 -10.85
N ASP A 471 -16.24 -18.81 -11.55
CA ASP A 471 -17.11 -17.61 -11.41
C ASP A 471 -17.72 -17.40 -10.01
N ALA A 472 -17.47 -18.29 -9.05
CA ALA A 472 -17.97 -18.17 -7.68
C ALA A 472 -16.88 -17.67 -6.70
N ASN A 473 -15.65 -17.48 -7.20
CA ASN A 473 -14.46 -17.20 -6.40
C ASN A 473 -14.09 -15.71 -6.42
N ASP A 474 -15.12 -14.88 -6.36
CA ASP A 474 -15.00 -13.43 -6.47
C ASP A 474 -14.36 -12.83 -5.23
N ILE A 475 -13.69 -11.69 -5.40
CA ILE A 475 -13.13 -10.88 -4.33
C ILE A 475 -13.87 -9.54 -4.29
N SER A 476 -14.42 -9.19 -3.13
CA SER A 476 -15.12 -7.92 -2.91
C SER A 476 -14.55 -7.20 -1.68
N LEU A 477 -13.95 -6.03 -1.88
CA LEU A 477 -13.42 -5.20 -0.79
C LEU A 477 -14.17 -3.87 -0.75
N THR A 478 -14.74 -3.51 0.41
CA THR A 478 -15.48 -2.25 0.62
C THR A 478 -14.92 -1.49 1.82
N GLY A 479 -14.48 -0.24 1.64
CA GLY A 479 -13.95 0.61 2.72
C GLY A 479 -14.05 2.10 2.40
N VAL A 480 -13.48 2.99 3.21
CA VAL A 480 -13.42 4.45 2.93
C VAL A 480 -12.15 4.90 2.20
N GLY A 481 -11.49 3.94 1.55
CA GLY A 481 -10.20 4.04 0.88
C GLY A 481 -9.60 2.66 0.79
N ILE A 482 -8.99 2.30 -0.34
CA ILE A 482 -8.38 0.99 -0.53
C ILE A 482 -6.98 1.20 -1.10
N THR A 483 -5.97 0.69 -0.39
CA THR A 483 -4.61 0.58 -0.91
C THR A 483 -4.35 -0.87 -1.26
N VAL A 484 -3.84 -1.16 -2.46
CA VAL A 484 -3.75 -2.50 -3.04
C VAL A 484 -2.29 -2.86 -3.30
N GLY A 485 -1.86 -4.01 -2.80
CA GLY A 485 -0.62 -4.68 -3.20
C GLY A 485 -0.92 -5.78 -4.21
N LEU A 486 -1.48 -6.91 -3.77
CA LEU A 486 -1.96 -7.96 -4.68
C LEU A 486 -3.40 -8.36 -4.32
N VAL A 487 -4.32 -8.23 -5.27
CA VAL A 487 -5.69 -8.74 -5.22
C VAL A 487 -5.95 -9.59 -6.47
N SER A 488 -6.02 -10.91 -6.32
CA SER A 488 -6.11 -11.83 -7.45
C SER A 488 -7.25 -12.84 -7.29
N ALA A 489 -8.24 -12.75 -8.18
CA ALA A 489 -9.24 -13.79 -8.39
C ALA A 489 -8.81 -14.61 -9.61
N ALA A 490 -8.56 -15.91 -9.42
CA ALA A 490 -8.06 -16.76 -10.50
C ALA A 490 -9.11 -16.97 -11.59
N GLY A 491 -8.65 -16.98 -12.85
CA GLY A 491 -9.43 -17.48 -13.99
C GLY A 491 -10.68 -16.65 -14.30
N ALA A 492 -11.87 -17.22 -14.11
CA ALA A 492 -13.16 -16.56 -14.33
C ALA A 492 -13.74 -15.80 -13.11
N GLY A 493 -12.99 -15.71 -12.00
CA GLY A 493 -13.42 -14.96 -10.81
C GLY A 493 -13.33 -13.44 -10.99
N ASP A 494 -14.25 -12.73 -10.36
CA ASP A 494 -14.39 -11.27 -10.49
C ASP A 494 -13.80 -10.54 -9.27
N VAL A 495 -13.33 -9.30 -9.48
CA VAL A 495 -12.87 -8.42 -8.40
C VAL A 495 -13.76 -7.17 -8.34
N THR A 496 -14.23 -6.82 -7.16
CA THR A 496 -14.95 -5.58 -6.87
C THR A 496 -14.22 -4.81 -5.77
N LEU A 497 -13.80 -3.59 -6.06
CA LEU A 497 -13.19 -2.68 -5.07
C LEU A 497 -14.06 -1.43 -4.94
N ASN A 498 -14.59 -1.18 -3.74
CA ASN A 498 -15.40 -0.01 -3.44
C ASN A 498 -14.74 0.80 -2.31
N ALA A 499 -14.08 1.90 -2.67
CA ALA A 499 -13.38 2.77 -1.74
C ALA A 499 -14.27 3.84 -1.09
N GLY A 500 -15.60 3.81 -1.29
CA GLY A 500 -16.54 4.73 -0.65
C GLY A 500 -16.16 6.19 -0.88
N THR A 501 -15.75 6.90 0.17
CA THR A 501 -15.33 8.31 0.09
C THR A 501 -13.86 8.53 -0.28
N GLY A 502 -13.07 7.46 -0.38
CA GLY A 502 -11.63 7.50 -0.59
C GLY A 502 -11.19 7.34 -2.04
N SER A 503 -9.94 6.91 -2.20
CA SER A 503 -9.32 6.51 -3.47
C SER A 503 -9.00 5.01 -3.46
N ILE A 504 -8.81 4.44 -4.64
CA ILE A 504 -8.17 3.13 -4.83
C ILE A 504 -6.75 3.39 -5.35
N ARG A 505 -5.72 2.92 -4.64
CA ARG A 505 -4.32 3.21 -4.97
C ARG A 505 -3.45 1.96 -4.86
N ASP A 506 -2.48 1.86 -5.73
CA ASP A 506 -1.34 0.95 -5.59
C ASP A 506 -0.51 1.31 -4.33
N THR A 507 0.02 0.27 -3.67
CA THR A 507 0.99 0.37 -2.56
C THR A 507 2.41 0.67 -3.02
N THR A 508 2.74 0.32 -4.27
CA THR A 508 3.98 0.65 -4.97
C THR A 508 3.64 1.57 -6.14
N THR A 509 4.62 1.94 -6.97
CA THR A 509 4.35 2.65 -8.24
C THR A 509 4.93 1.84 -9.39
N ASP A 510 4.80 0.52 -9.29
CA ASP A 510 5.43 -0.40 -10.22
C ASP A 510 4.49 -0.74 -11.39
N THR A 511 4.91 -1.63 -12.27
CA THR A 511 4.12 -2.07 -13.43
C THR A 511 3.63 -3.51 -13.27
N VAL A 512 3.81 -4.10 -12.09
CA VAL A 512 3.27 -5.40 -11.74
C VAL A 512 1.75 -5.22 -11.55
N PRO A 513 0.93 -6.13 -12.07
CA PRO A 513 -0.51 -6.05 -11.85
C PRO A 513 -0.87 -6.18 -10.37
N ASP A 514 -1.51 -5.16 -9.82
CA ASP A 514 -2.09 -5.17 -8.47
C ASP A 514 -3.36 -6.01 -8.43
N VAL A 515 -4.19 -5.85 -9.47
CA VAL A 515 -5.48 -6.54 -9.58
C VAL A 515 -5.48 -7.50 -10.77
N ILE A 516 -5.76 -8.78 -10.49
CA ILE A 516 -5.89 -9.84 -11.50
C ILE A 516 -7.29 -10.43 -11.41
N ALA A 517 -8.09 -10.35 -12.47
CA ALA A 517 -9.49 -10.77 -12.47
C ALA A 517 -10.04 -11.05 -13.88
N HIS A 518 -11.22 -11.68 -13.97
CA HIS A 518 -11.99 -11.72 -15.20
C HIS A 518 -12.76 -10.41 -15.41
N VAL A 519 -13.72 -10.09 -14.54
CA VAL A 519 -14.37 -8.77 -14.46
C VAL A 519 -13.77 -7.99 -13.30
N PHE A 520 -13.39 -6.74 -13.54
CA PHE A 520 -12.97 -5.81 -12.49
C PHE A 520 -13.95 -4.64 -12.41
N THR A 521 -14.55 -4.46 -11.23
CA THR A 521 -15.38 -3.31 -10.88
C THR A 521 -14.66 -2.46 -9.84
N ALA A 522 -14.49 -1.16 -10.10
CA ALA A 522 -13.78 -0.25 -9.21
C ALA A 522 -14.55 1.06 -9.00
N ASP A 523 -14.96 1.33 -7.77
CA ASP A 523 -15.66 2.56 -7.39
C ASP A 523 -14.85 3.38 -6.37
N ALA A 524 -14.58 4.63 -6.70
CA ALA A 524 -13.90 5.58 -5.81
C ALA A 524 -14.50 6.99 -5.89
N GLN A 525 -14.25 7.81 -4.87
CA GLN A 525 -14.61 9.22 -4.91
C GLN A 525 -13.49 10.10 -5.44
N THR A 526 -12.23 9.85 -5.03
CA THR A 526 -11.11 10.81 -5.23
C THR A 526 -10.02 10.34 -6.20
N GLY A 527 -10.12 9.13 -6.74
CA GLY A 527 -9.22 8.63 -7.79
C GLY A 527 -9.02 7.12 -7.75
N ILE A 528 -8.53 6.56 -8.85
CA ILE A 528 -8.13 5.16 -9.02
C ILE A 528 -6.76 5.14 -9.68
N ASP A 529 -5.79 4.45 -9.11
CA ASP A 529 -4.44 4.26 -9.67
C ASP A 529 -3.96 2.83 -9.40
N LEU A 530 -3.92 1.97 -10.43
CA LEU A 530 -3.59 0.54 -10.30
C LEU A 530 -2.93 -0.04 -11.55
N GLY A 531 -2.07 -1.04 -11.36
CA GLY A 531 -1.76 -2.06 -12.34
C GLY A 531 -2.86 -3.13 -12.40
N THR A 532 -3.23 -3.57 -13.60
CA THR A 532 -4.31 -4.55 -13.80
C THR A 532 -3.96 -5.62 -14.83
N THR A 533 -4.51 -6.81 -14.62
CA THR A 533 -4.62 -7.88 -15.62
C THR A 533 -6.06 -8.35 -15.64
N VAL A 534 -6.90 -7.71 -16.47
CA VAL A 534 -8.35 -7.95 -16.46
C VAL A 534 -8.97 -8.07 -17.85
N THR A 535 -10.02 -8.90 -17.97
CA THR A 535 -10.71 -9.09 -19.26
C THR A 535 -11.75 -8.00 -19.51
N THR A 536 -12.48 -7.60 -18.48
CA THR A 536 -13.49 -6.54 -18.55
C THR A 536 -13.37 -5.57 -17.38
N LEU A 537 -13.68 -4.29 -17.61
CA LEU A 537 -13.54 -3.22 -16.63
C LEU A 537 -14.76 -2.31 -16.58
N ASP A 538 -15.27 -2.13 -15.37
CA ASP A 538 -16.19 -1.08 -14.94
C ASP A 538 -15.48 -0.23 -13.87
N ALA A 539 -15.26 1.06 -14.11
CA ALA A 539 -14.53 1.91 -13.18
C ALA A 539 -15.10 3.32 -13.09
N SER A 540 -15.37 3.77 -11.86
CA SER A 540 -15.93 5.10 -11.63
C SER A 540 -15.21 5.93 -10.57
N VAL A 541 -14.92 7.18 -10.92
CA VAL A 541 -14.47 8.24 -10.00
C VAL A 541 -15.52 9.33 -9.96
N THR A 542 -16.14 9.53 -8.79
CA THR A 542 -17.34 10.39 -8.67
C THR A 542 -17.09 11.85 -8.27
N SER A 543 -15.85 12.22 -7.92
CA SER A 543 -15.41 13.61 -7.66
C SER A 543 -14.10 13.92 -8.39
N ALA A 544 -13.50 15.10 -8.16
CA ALA A 544 -12.22 15.46 -8.79
C ALA A 544 -11.12 14.46 -8.40
N GLY A 545 -10.66 13.66 -9.37
CA GLY A 545 -9.69 12.58 -9.18
C GLY A 545 -9.37 11.84 -10.48
N ASP A 546 -8.09 11.59 -10.73
CA ASP A 546 -7.64 10.85 -11.92
C ASP A 546 -8.00 9.35 -11.79
N LEU A 547 -8.26 8.72 -12.94
CA LEU A 547 -8.40 7.28 -13.13
C LEU A 547 -7.23 6.83 -14.00
N ASN A 548 -6.18 6.34 -13.37
CA ASN A 548 -4.97 5.80 -14.01
C ASN A 548 -5.00 4.27 -13.92
N LEU A 549 -4.85 3.59 -15.05
CA LEU A 549 -4.73 2.13 -15.08
C LEU A 549 -3.60 1.70 -16.01
N TYR A 550 -2.82 0.73 -15.55
CA TYR A 550 -1.77 0.07 -16.32
C TYR A 550 -2.15 -1.39 -16.56
N GLU A 551 -2.77 -1.65 -17.71
CA GLU A 551 -3.27 -2.97 -18.06
C GLU A 551 -2.23 -3.76 -18.87
N THR A 552 -1.94 -5.00 -18.46
CA THR A 552 -0.98 -5.86 -19.17
C THR A 552 -1.57 -6.67 -20.32
N ASP A 553 -2.88 -6.98 -20.27
CA ASP A 553 -3.59 -7.80 -21.24
C ASP A 553 -4.53 -6.98 -22.15
N SER A 554 -5.33 -7.67 -22.97
CA SER A 554 -6.43 -7.04 -23.71
C SER A 554 -7.65 -6.86 -22.81
N ILE A 555 -8.21 -5.65 -22.77
CA ILE A 555 -9.35 -5.30 -21.91
C ILE A 555 -10.58 -4.85 -22.71
N GLN A 556 -11.78 -5.16 -22.22
CA GLN A 556 -13.04 -4.58 -22.66
C GLN A 556 -13.56 -3.60 -21.59
N LEU A 557 -13.83 -2.36 -21.96
CA LEU A 557 -14.38 -1.36 -21.04
C LEU A 557 -15.91 -1.37 -21.12
N THR A 558 -16.63 -1.51 -20.01
CA THR A 558 -18.11 -1.49 -20.00
C THR A 558 -18.68 -0.13 -19.62
N ASP A 559 -18.21 0.46 -18.51
CA ASP A 559 -18.51 1.83 -18.06
C ASP A 559 -17.26 2.38 -17.37
N VAL A 560 -16.63 3.40 -17.96
CA VAL A 560 -15.44 4.03 -17.37
C VAL A 560 -15.62 5.54 -17.35
N ARG A 561 -15.63 6.12 -16.14
CA ARG A 561 -16.02 7.52 -15.92
C ARG A 561 -15.21 8.20 -14.81
N SER A 562 -14.86 9.47 -15.02
CA SER A 562 -14.32 10.35 -13.99
C SER A 562 -15.03 11.71 -14.02
N ALA A 563 -15.61 12.10 -12.87
CA ALA A 563 -16.26 13.40 -12.69
C ALA A 563 -15.21 14.48 -12.38
N ASN A 564 -14.56 15.00 -13.42
CA ASN A 564 -13.57 16.09 -13.39
C ASN A 564 -12.11 15.69 -13.09
N GLY A 565 -11.71 14.46 -13.41
CA GLY A 565 -10.30 14.06 -13.46
C GLY A 565 -9.94 13.33 -14.76
N ASN A 566 -8.65 13.15 -15.00
CA ASN A 566 -8.17 12.53 -16.23
C ASN A 566 -8.40 11.02 -16.19
N ILE A 567 -8.80 10.42 -17.31
CA ILE A 567 -8.78 8.97 -17.48
C ILE A 567 -7.56 8.61 -18.33
N ARG A 568 -6.60 7.89 -17.75
CA ARG A 568 -5.41 7.35 -18.44
C ARG A 568 -5.41 5.84 -18.33
N ILE A 569 -5.49 5.14 -19.46
CA ILE A 569 -5.34 3.69 -19.51
C ILE A 569 -4.14 3.37 -20.41
N LYS A 570 -3.09 2.79 -19.84
CA LYS A 570 -1.88 2.37 -20.58
C LYS A 570 -1.90 0.85 -20.77
N PHE A 571 -1.51 0.40 -21.95
CA PHE A 571 -1.49 -1.03 -22.33
C PHE A 571 -0.04 -1.53 -22.45
N GLY A 572 0.29 -2.65 -21.80
CA GLY A 572 1.66 -3.17 -21.66
C GLY A 572 2.26 -3.90 -22.88
N GLN A 573 1.47 -4.25 -23.90
CA GLN A 573 1.96 -5.00 -25.07
C GLN A 573 1.64 -4.32 -26.42
N ALA A 574 2.66 -4.21 -27.28
CA ALA A 574 2.51 -3.81 -28.69
C ALA A 574 2.03 -5.01 -29.54
N GLY A 575 0.75 -5.39 -29.44
CA GLY A 575 0.25 -6.53 -30.23
C GLY A 575 -1.24 -6.79 -30.12
N THR A 576 -1.96 -6.53 -31.22
CA THR A 576 -3.40 -6.75 -31.45
C THR A 576 -4.35 -5.86 -30.65
N ALA A 577 -4.78 -4.78 -31.32
CA ALA A 577 -6.02 -4.04 -31.10
C ALA A 577 -7.19 -4.96 -30.69
N GLY A 578 -7.38 -5.18 -29.39
CA GLY A 578 -8.56 -5.82 -28.83
C GLY A 578 -9.74 -4.84 -28.84
N THR A 579 -10.92 -5.32 -29.22
CA THR A 579 -12.17 -4.54 -29.32
C THR A 579 -12.52 -3.89 -27.98
N VAL A 580 -12.29 -2.59 -27.77
CA VAL A 580 -12.81 -1.85 -26.61
C VAL A 580 -14.29 -1.54 -26.88
N GLY A 581 -15.18 -2.43 -26.45
CA GLY A 581 -16.63 -2.24 -26.61
C GLY A 581 -17.27 -1.63 -25.36
N GLY A 582 -17.42 -0.31 -25.31
CA GLY A 582 -18.21 0.41 -24.29
C GLY A 582 -18.04 1.93 -24.37
N THR A 583 -18.69 2.66 -23.46
CA THR A 583 -18.68 4.14 -23.42
C THR A 583 -17.56 4.62 -22.48
N LEU A 584 -16.50 5.18 -23.03
CA LEU A 584 -15.50 5.95 -22.28
C LEU A 584 -15.98 7.41 -22.25
N THR A 585 -16.32 7.95 -21.07
CA THR A 585 -16.74 9.36 -20.89
C THR A 585 -15.62 10.14 -20.21
N VAL A 586 -15.05 11.11 -20.91
CA VAL A 586 -13.89 11.88 -20.45
C VAL A 586 -14.35 13.23 -19.91
N GLY A 587 -14.13 13.53 -18.63
CA GLY A 587 -14.36 14.88 -18.11
C GLY A 587 -13.34 15.86 -18.69
N SER A 588 -13.74 17.13 -18.83
CA SER A 588 -12.99 18.18 -19.54
C SER A 588 -11.47 18.15 -19.30
N GLY A 589 -10.70 17.93 -20.37
CA GLY A 589 -9.24 18.07 -20.40
C GLY A 589 -8.38 16.79 -20.39
N ALA A 590 -8.90 15.60 -20.68
CA ALA A 590 -8.08 14.37 -20.72
C ALA A 590 -7.59 13.96 -22.13
N THR A 591 -6.62 13.04 -22.16
CA THR A 591 -5.98 12.44 -23.34
C THR A 591 -6.26 10.93 -23.32
N VAL A 592 -6.85 10.37 -24.39
CA VAL A 592 -7.17 8.93 -24.49
C VAL A 592 -6.27 8.23 -25.51
N THR A 593 -5.31 7.44 -25.05
CA THR A 593 -4.58 6.48 -25.89
C THR A 593 -5.27 5.12 -25.84
N SER A 594 -5.98 4.72 -26.90
CA SER A 594 -6.48 3.35 -27.04
C SER A 594 -5.98 2.73 -28.35
N SER A 595 -5.95 1.39 -28.42
CA SER A 595 -5.58 0.65 -29.63
C SER A 595 -6.71 -0.19 -30.22
N GLY A 596 -7.98 -0.07 -29.79
CA GLY A 596 -9.05 -0.90 -30.39
C GLY A 596 -10.54 -0.66 -30.06
N SER A 597 -11.00 0.53 -29.67
CA SER A 597 -12.44 0.73 -29.33
C SER A 597 -13.44 0.73 -30.47
N THR A 598 -14.71 0.43 -30.25
CA THR A 598 -15.76 0.67 -31.26
C THR A 598 -16.38 2.08 -31.15
N LEU A 599 -16.22 2.80 -30.03
CA LEU A 599 -16.77 4.16 -29.81
C LEU A 599 -16.18 4.84 -28.54
N LEU A 600 -15.59 6.03 -28.65
CA LEU A 600 -15.14 6.92 -27.56
C LEU A 600 -16.04 8.15 -27.53
N GLN A 601 -16.56 8.56 -26.36
CA GLN A 601 -17.52 9.68 -26.25
C GLN A 601 -17.02 10.80 -25.32
N GLY A 602 -17.19 12.06 -25.71
CA GLY A 602 -16.76 13.23 -24.93
C GLY A 602 -17.63 13.40 -23.69
N GLY A 603 -18.93 13.58 -23.89
CA GLY A 603 -19.87 13.77 -22.79
C GLY A 603 -20.78 14.97 -23.06
N ALA A 604 -20.89 15.91 -22.13
CA ALA A 604 -21.61 17.17 -22.34
C ALA A 604 -20.73 18.39 -22.04
N GLY A 605 -19.41 18.17 -21.98
CA GLY A 605 -18.39 19.15 -21.61
C GLY A 605 -17.47 19.47 -22.78
N LYS A 606 -16.45 20.29 -22.55
CA LYS A 606 -15.41 20.53 -23.56
C LYS A 606 -14.34 19.46 -23.46
N ASP A 607 -14.34 18.53 -24.39
CA ASP A 607 -13.57 17.31 -24.30
C ASP A 607 -12.39 17.32 -25.28
N THR A 608 -11.34 16.55 -24.99
CA THR A 608 -10.15 16.47 -25.84
C THR A 608 -9.78 15.01 -26.11
N PHE A 609 -9.47 14.68 -27.37
CA PHE A 609 -9.11 13.33 -27.82
C PHE A 609 -7.72 13.36 -28.45
N ASP A 610 -6.68 13.03 -27.69
CA ASP A 610 -5.31 12.91 -28.20
C ASP A 610 -4.98 11.46 -28.61
N ILE A 611 -4.79 11.21 -29.92
CA ILE A 611 -4.55 9.88 -30.49
C ILE A 611 -3.09 9.76 -30.98
N ASP A 612 -2.23 9.14 -30.17
CA ASP A 612 -0.79 8.96 -30.44
C ASP A 612 -0.37 7.52 -30.83
N ALA A 613 -1.32 6.58 -30.89
CA ALA A 613 -1.11 5.20 -31.36
C ALA A 613 -2.12 4.82 -32.46
N THR A 614 -1.77 3.83 -33.30
CA THR A 614 -2.68 3.36 -34.36
C THR A 614 -3.96 2.80 -33.74
N LEU A 615 -5.11 3.33 -34.14
CA LEU A 615 -6.42 3.07 -33.54
C LEU A 615 -7.46 2.65 -34.59
N LYS A 616 -8.39 1.78 -34.20
CA LYS A 616 -9.65 1.53 -34.91
C LYS A 616 -10.77 1.82 -33.93
N ALA A 617 -11.41 3.00 -34.00
CA ALA A 617 -12.54 3.41 -33.16
C ALA A 617 -13.37 4.58 -33.71
N ASN A 618 -14.67 4.60 -33.37
CA ASN A 618 -15.48 5.80 -33.54
C ASN A 618 -15.17 6.80 -32.42
N LEU A 619 -15.02 8.09 -32.69
CA LEU A 619 -14.85 9.17 -31.72
C LEU A 619 -16.08 10.07 -31.84
N ASP A 620 -16.69 10.50 -30.74
CA ASP A 620 -17.91 11.32 -30.73
C ASP A 620 -17.87 12.33 -29.56
N GLY A 621 -17.71 13.62 -29.83
CA GLY A 621 -17.62 14.65 -28.79
C GLY A 621 -18.95 14.90 -28.07
N LEU A 622 -20.06 14.58 -28.73
CA LEU A 622 -21.45 14.79 -28.28
C LEU A 622 -21.85 16.27 -28.15
N GLY A 623 -21.37 17.04 -27.19
CA GLY A 623 -21.81 18.44 -27.07
C GLY A 623 -20.96 19.35 -26.17
N GLU A 624 -21.10 20.66 -26.41
CA GLU A 624 -20.10 21.72 -26.17
C GLU A 624 -18.91 21.64 -27.16
N ASN A 625 -17.87 22.46 -26.97
CA ASN A 625 -16.75 22.57 -27.91
C ASN A 625 -15.65 21.53 -27.61
N ASP A 626 -15.44 20.61 -28.54
CA ASP A 626 -14.49 19.50 -28.40
C ASP A 626 -13.22 19.67 -29.24
N THR A 627 -12.16 18.94 -28.92
CA THR A 627 -10.88 18.96 -29.65
C THR A 627 -10.35 17.56 -29.91
N PHE A 628 -10.08 17.19 -31.17
CA PHE A 628 -9.54 15.90 -31.57
C PHE A 628 -8.14 16.09 -32.15
N ASN A 629 -7.11 15.54 -31.52
CA ASN A 629 -5.72 15.60 -31.96
C ASN A 629 -5.24 14.22 -32.43
N ILE A 630 -5.26 13.98 -33.73
CA ILE A 630 -4.95 12.70 -34.35
C ILE A 630 -3.51 12.69 -34.86
N ARG A 631 -2.59 12.10 -34.11
CA ARG A 631 -1.15 12.03 -34.43
C ARG A 631 -0.67 10.62 -34.82
N ALA A 632 -1.53 9.61 -34.72
CA ALA A 632 -1.30 8.25 -35.22
C ALA A 632 -2.48 7.72 -36.06
N ALA A 633 -2.26 6.63 -36.82
CA ALA A 633 -3.18 6.21 -37.88
C ALA A 633 -4.55 5.73 -37.36
N LEU A 634 -5.66 6.13 -38.01
CA LEU A 634 -7.01 5.57 -37.77
C LEU A 634 -7.43 4.65 -38.91
N THR A 635 -8.05 3.51 -38.59
CA THR A 635 -8.59 2.57 -39.60
C THR A 635 -10.03 2.15 -39.25
N ASP A 636 -10.94 2.09 -40.24
CA ASP A 636 -12.36 1.67 -40.05
C ASP A 636 -13.07 2.40 -38.88
N SER A 637 -12.94 3.72 -38.85
CA SER A 637 -13.28 4.57 -37.70
C SER A 637 -14.29 5.66 -38.07
N THR A 638 -14.80 6.41 -37.09
CA THR A 638 -15.47 7.70 -37.35
C THR A 638 -14.96 8.73 -36.34
N VAL A 639 -15.04 10.00 -36.66
CA VAL A 639 -14.76 11.12 -35.75
C VAL A 639 -15.95 12.06 -35.90
N LYS A 640 -16.63 12.40 -34.82
CA LYS A 640 -17.79 13.29 -34.83
C LYS A 640 -17.59 14.36 -33.77
N GLY A 641 -17.64 15.63 -34.14
CA GLY A 641 -17.58 16.74 -33.19
C GLY A 641 -18.79 16.73 -32.26
N GLY A 642 -20.01 16.71 -32.83
CA GLY A 642 -21.23 16.67 -32.05
C GLY A 642 -21.92 18.02 -32.07
N SER A 643 -22.08 18.69 -30.93
CA SER A 643 -22.77 19.99 -30.84
C SER A 643 -21.92 21.06 -30.19
N GLY A 644 -21.30 21.94 -30.97
CA GLY A 644 -20.39 22.96 -30.47
C GLY A 644 -19.51 23.48 -31.59
N GLY A 645 -18.53 24.32 -31.27
CA GLY A 645 -17.47 24.65 -32.23
C GLY A 645 -16.28 23.73 -32.02
N ASP A 646 -16.20 22.65 -32.79
CA ASP A 646 -15.28 21.55 -32.56
C ASP A 646 -14.00 21.68 -33.40
N VAL A 647 -12.85 21.23 -32.88
CA VAL A 647 -11.55 21.33 -33.56
C VAL A 647 -10.98 19.94 -33.81
N VAL A 648 -10.75 19.56 -35.07
CA VAL A 648 -10.17 18.27 -35.47
C VAL A 648 -8.82 18.45 -36.15
N ASN A 649 -7.72 18.20 -35.42
CA ASN A 649 -6.35 18.23 -35.89
C ASN A 649 -5.90 16.83 -36.38
N ILE A 650 -5.55 16.66 -37.66
CA ILE A 650 -5.14 15.38 -38.29
C ILE A 650 -3.70 15.47 -38.78
N ARG A 651 -2.81 14.68 -38.19
CA ARG A 651 -1.37 14.57 -38.53
C ARG A 651 -0.92 13.14 -38.88
N ALA A 652 -1.84 12.18 -38.94
CA ALA A 652 -1.56 10.81 -39.35
C ALA A 652 -2.64 10.22 -40.29
N LYS A 653 -2.32 9.06 -40.91
CA LYS A 653 -3.14 8.46 -41.97
C LYS A 653 -4.48 7.92 -41.47
N LEU A 654 -5.56 8.30 -42.14
CA LEU A 654 -6.91 7.76 -41.95
C LEU A 654 -7.27 6.79 -43.07
N THR A 655 -7.73 5.58 -42.73
CA THR A 655 -8.15 4.55 -43.68
C THR A 655 -9.60 4.19 -43.40
N ASN A 656 -10.49 4.31 -44.40
CA ASN A 656 -11.92 4.01 -44.25
C ASN A 656 -12.56 4.67 -43.00
N THR A 657 -12.21 5.94 -42.76
CA THR A 657 -12.61 6.73 -41.59
C THR A 657 -13.39 7.98 -42.01
N ALA A 658 -14.57 8.20 -41.43
CA ALA A 658 -15.36 9.41 -41.70
C ALA A 658 -15.17 10.44 -40.59
N VAL A 659 -14.89 11.69 -40.94
CA VAL A 659 -14.75 12.80 -39.98
C VAL A 659 -15.92 13.77 -40.19
N THR A 660 -16.70 14.04 -39.15
CA THR A 660 -17.82 14.98 -39.20
C THR A 660 -17.74 16.03 -38.08
N GLY A 661 -18.18 17.25 -38.39
CA GLY A 661 -18.24 18.38 -37.43
C GLY A 661 -19.47 18.28 -36.55
N GLY A 662 -20.66 18.35 -37.15
CA GLY A 662 -21.93 18.14 -36.47
C GLY A 662 -22.79 19.42 -36.51
N THR A 663 -23.23 19.93 -35.36
CA THR A 663 -23.92 21.22 -35.28
C THR A 663 -22.98 22.26 -34.66
N GLY A 664 -22.74 23.38 -35.34
CA GLY A 664 -21.96 24.49 -34.79
C GLY A 664 -21.02 25.13 -35.81
N ASN A 665 -19.81 25.51 -35.43
CA ASN A 665 -18.83 26.06 -36.38
C ASN A 665 -17.50 25.37 -36.14
N ASP A 666 -17.17 24.42 -37.02
CA ASP A 666 -16.12 23.43 -36.77
C ASP A 666 -14.83 23.74 -37.55
N GLU A 667 -13.68 23.30 -37.03
CA GLU A 667 -12.35 23.53 -37.59
C GLU A 667 -11.59 22.22 -37.82
N PHE A 668 -11.29 21.89 -39.08
CA PHE A 668 -10.51 20.69 -39.46
C PHE A 668 -9.10 21.08 -39.90
N ASN A 669 -8.09 20.81 -39.08
CA ASN A 669 -6.69 21.14 -39.34
C ASN A 669 -5.90 19.90 -39.80
N ILE A 670 -5.58 19.83 -41.08
CA ILE A 670 -5.06 18.64 -41.75
C ILE A 670 -3.62 18.84 -42.19
N ALA A 671 -2.71 18.02 -41.68
CA ALA A 671 -1.28 18.02 -41.94
C ALA A 671 -0.80 16.65 -42.41
N VAL A 672 -1.52 16.05 -43.37
CA VAL A 672 -1.20 14.75 -43.96
C VAL A 672 -1.41 14.73 -45.47
N GLU A 673 -0.74 13.80 -46.15
CA GLU A 673 -0.91 13.54 -47.59
C GLU A 673 -2.41 13.31 -47.95
N PRO A 674 -2.93 13.91 -49.03
CA PRO A 674 -4.36 13.88 -49.39
C PRO A 674 -5.02 12.51 -49.56
N ASP A 675 -4.25 11.52 -49.97
CA ASP A 675 -4.72 10.14 -50.14
C ASP A 675 -4.93 9.42 -48.79
N SER A 676 -4.55 10.07 -47.70
CA SER A 676 -4.65 9.58 -46.33
C SER A 676 -5.97 9.93 -45.64
N ILE A 677 -6.97 10.46 -46.35
CA ILE A 677 -8.30 10.81 -45.79
C ILE A 677 -9.42 10.27 -46.71
N THR A 678 -10.48 9.71 -46.12
CA THR A 678 -11.62 9.15 -46.87
C THR A 678 -12.80 10.11 -47.03
N THR A 679 -13.30 10.77 -45.97
CA THR A 679 -14.36 11.80 -46.06
C THR A 679 -14.33 12.79 -44.88
N ILE A 680 -14.53 14.09 -45.15
CA ILE A 680 -14.72 15.17 -44.15
C ILE A 680 -16.06 15.87 -44.41
N ASP A 681 -16.90 16.03 -43.39
CA ASP A 681 -18.21 16.66 -43.51
C ASP A 681 -18.45 17.67 -42.37
N GLY A 682 -18.65 18.95 -42.64
CA GLY A 682 -19.02 19.91 -41.58
C GLY A 682 -20.45 19.70 -41.05
N GLU A 683 -21.28 18.94 -41.76
CA GLU A 683 -22.70 18.73 -41.48
C GLU A 683 -23.52 20.04 -41.41
N SER A 684 -23.90 20.49 -40.21
CA SER A 684 -24.89 21.55 -39.99
C SER A 684 -24.31 22.72 -39.20
N GLY A 685 -23.31 23.37 -39.78
CA GLY A 685 -22.76 24.64 -39.34
C GLY A 685 -23.03 25.81 -40.29
N THR A 686 -22.62 27.01 -39.89
CA THR A 686 -22.73 28.21 -40.75
C THR A 686 -21.38 28.76 -41.20
N SER A 687 -20.28 28.22 -40.66
CA SER A 687 -18.92 28.72 -40.87
C SER A 687 -17.86 27.64 -40.58
N ASP A 688 -18.07 26.43 -41.08
CA ASP A 688 -17.13 25.32 -40.93
C ASP A 688 -15.87 25.57 -41.79
N THR A 689 -14.70 25.25 -41.25
CA THR A 689 -13.39 25.56 -41.84
C THR A 689 -12.51 24.31 -41.92
N ALA A 690 -11.85 24.07 -43.05
CA ALA A 690 -10.82 23.04 -43.20
C ALA A 690 -9.49 23.65 -43.70
N LEU A 691 -8.40 23.44 -42.98
CA LEU A 691 -7.06 23.97 -43.27
C LEU A 691 -6.08 22.83 -43.56
N PHE A 692 -5.46 22.85 -44.74
CA PHE A 692 -4.50 21.84 -45.19
C PHE A 692 -3.09 22.39 -45.14
N THR A 693 -2.12 21.68 -44.56
CA THR A 693 -0.76 22.22 -44.32
C THR A 693 0.37 21.47 -45.04
N ASP A 694 0.11 20.28 -45.60
CA ASP A 694 1.07 19.49 -46.39
C ASP A 694 0.63 19.42 -47.87
N GLY A 695 1.55 19.67 -48.80
CA GLY A 695 1.30 20.22 -50.14
C GLY A 695 0.84 19.24 -51.23
N GLY A 696 -0.04 18.29 -50.94
CA GLY A 696 -0.55 17.32 -51.91
C GLY A 696 -1.83 17.74 -52.66
N LEU A 697 -2.08 17.12 -53.82
CA LEU A 697 -3.28 17.33 -54.65
C LEU A 697 -4.53 16.66 -54.01
N MET A 698 -5.43 17.44 -53.42
CA MET A 698 -6.65 16.93 -52.76
C MET A 698 -7.79 16.59 -53.72
N ASP A 699 -8.46 15.45 -53.49
CA ASP A 699 -9.75 15.12 -54.12
C ASP A 699 -10.90 15.80 -53.37
N TYR A 700 -11.34 16.95 -53.89
CA TYR A 700 -12.43 17.75 -53.32
C TYR A 700 -13.78 17.01 -53.25
N SER A 701 -13.96 15.87 -53.93
CA SER A 701 -15.19 15.09 -53.82
C SER A 701 -15.38 14.42 -52.45
N LYS A 702 -14.33 14.41 -51.62
CA LYS A 702 -14.30 13.85 -50.26
C LYS A 702 -14.62 14.87 -49.16
N ILE A 703 -14.86 16.14 -49.50
CA ILE A 703 -15.23 17.20 -48.54
C ILE A 703 -16.66 17.65 -48.84
N SER A 704 -17.52 17.70 -47.83
CA SER A 704 -18.89 18.22 -47.92
C SER A 704 -19.22 19.18 -46.77
N ASN A 705 -20.18 20.08 -47.00
CA ASN A 705 -20.70 21.01 -45.99
C ASN A 705 -19.61 21.75 -45.18
N VAL A 706 -18.54 22.19 -45.84
CA VAL A 706 -17.49 23.06 -45.26
C VAL A 706 -17.45 24.38 -46.02
N GLU A 707 -17.72 25.51 -45.36
CA GLU A 707 -17.80 26.83 -45.99
C GLU A 707 -16.42 27.38 -46.40
N THR A 708 -15.38 27.11 -45.61
CA THR A 708 -14.04 27.69 -45.79
C THR A 708 -12.98 26.61 -45.92
N ILE A 709 -12.21 26.61 -47.02
CA ILE A 709 -11.07 25.69 -47.24
C ILE A 709 -9.80 26.52 -47.46
N GLY A 710 -8.74 26.27 -46.67
CA GLY A 710 -7.44 26.94 -46.75
C GLY A 710 -6.25 25.97 -46.94
N TYR A 711 -5.14 26.45 -47.49
CA TYR A 711 -3.90 25.71 -47.76
C TYR A 711 -2.66 26.47 -47.26
N SER A 712 -1.75 25.76 -46.58
CA SER A 712 -0.43 26.24 -46.18
C SER A 712 0.58 25.82 -47.26
N ALA A 713 1.00 26.81 -48.04
CA ALA A 713 2.15 26.78 -48.93
C ALA A 713 2.25 25.61 -49.94
N ARG A 714 1.50 25.68 -51.05
CA ARG A 714 1.99 25.65 -52.45
C ARG A 714 0.84 25.43 -53.44
N ASP A 715 0.26 26.51 -53.96
CA ASP A 715 -0.57 26.43 -55.16
C ASP A 715 -0.20 27.51 -56.19
N ILE A 716 0.34 27.05 -57.32
CA ILE A 716 0.63 27.84 -58.51
C ILE A 716 -0.59 27.74 -59.43
N LEU A 717 -1.29 28.85 -59.69
CA LEU A 717 -2.21 28.92 -60.83
C LEU A 717 -1.40 29.12 -62.12
N VAL A 718 -1.15 28.03 -62.86
CA VAL A 718 -0.52 28.10 -64.19
C VAL A 718 -1.59 28.41 -65.24
N ILE A 719 -1.48 29.53 -65.95
CA ILE A 719 -2.25 29.78 -67.17
C ILE A 719 -1.41 29.27 -68.36
N GLU A 720 -1.70 28.05 -68.82
CA GLU A 720 -1.20 27.52 -70.10
C GLU A 720 -2.23 27.72 -71.22
N ASP A 721 -1.81 28.18 -72.40
CA ASP A 721 -2.60 28.06 -73.63
C ASP A 721 -2.26 26.72 -74.30
N PRO A 722 -3.24 25.81 -74.52
CA PRO A 722 -3.00 24.48 -75.07
C PRO A 722 -2.93 24.43 -76.61
N SER A 723 -3.04 25.55 -77.34
CA SER A 723 -3.12 25.48 -78.81
C SER A 723 -1.76 25.60 -79.53
N THR A 724 -1.30 24.47 -80.07
CA THR A 724 -0.36 24.47 -81.20
C THR A 724 -1.11 24.98 -82.45
N SER A 725 -0.58 26.03 -83.08
CA SER A 725 -0.98 26.60 -84.39
C SER A 725 -1.83 27.89 -84.35
N THR A 726 -1.23 28.93 -84.94
CA THR A 726 -1.74 30.26 -85.35
C THR A 726 -1.70 31.41 -84.33
N LYS A 727 -1.13 32.53 -84.79
CA LYS A 727 -0.78 33.74 -84.04
C LYS A 727 -2.02 34.43 -83.44
N PRO A 728 -2.05 34.82 -82.15
CA PRO A 728 -3.06 35.74 -81.66
C PRO A 728 -2.69 37.17 -82.06
N VAL A 729 -3.55 37.81 -82.84
CA VAL A 729 -3.57 39.27 -83.02
C VAL A 729 -4.56 39.82 -81.99
N PHE A 730 -4.07 40.53 -80.98
CA PHE A 730 -4.94 41.26 -80.05
C PHE A 730 -5.33 42.59 -80.70
N SER A 731 -6.58 42.73 -81.15
CA SER A 731 -7.10 43.97 -81.70
C SER A 731 -8.29 44.49 -80.89
N SER A 732 -8.19 45.78 -80.54
CA SER A 732 -9.20 46.72 -80.01
C SER A 732 -9.39 46.83 -78.49
N ASN A 733 -9.71 48.07 -78.12
CA ASN A 733 -9.65 48.68 -76.79
C ASN A 733 -10.64 48.05 -75.80
N GLN A 734 -10.14 47.81 -74.58
CA GLN A 734 -10.81 47.22 -73.42
C GLN A 734 -11.26 45.76 -73.58
N TYR A 735 -10.35 44.83 -73.30
CA TYR A 735 -10.71 43.49 -72.83
C TYR A 735 -10.29 43.32 -71.37
N THR A 736 -11.28 43.36 -70.48
CA THR A 736 -11.20 42.63 -69.21
C THR A 736 -11.39 41.16 -69.54
N ILE A 737 -10.36 40.32 -69.38
CA ILE A 737 -10.51 38.87 -69.54
C ILE A 737 -11.49 38.38 -68.47
N THR A 738 -12.74 38.13 -68.86
CA THR A 738 -13.79 37.64 -67.96
C THR A 738 -14.20 36.25 -68.45
N ASN A 739 -13.59 35.20 -67.90
CA ASN A 739 -14.10 33.82 -68.03
C ASN A 739 -15.06 33.55 -66.87
N LYS A 740 -16.19 32.88 -67.13
CA LYS A 740 -17.33 32.66 -66.20
C LYS A 740 -16.99 31.81 -64.96
N TYR A 741 -15.76 31.28 -64.86
CA TYR A 741 -15.24 30.56 -63.69
C TYR A 741 -14.16 31.32 -62.90
N THR A 742 -13.80 32.56 -63.31
CA THR A 742 -12.68 33.31 -62.70
C THR A 742 -13.09 34.42 -61.72
N GLU A 743 -14.36 34.87 -61.69
CA GLU A 743 -14.80 35.83 -60.65
C GLU A 743 -14.87 35.18 -59.26
N THR A 744 -15.01 33.86 -59.19
CA THR A 744 -15.03 33.12 -57.91
C THR A 744 -13.66 32.57 -57.50
N LEU A 745 -12.63 32.64 -58.37
CA LEU A 745 -11.25 32.21 -58.04
C LEU A 745 -10.29 33.38 -57.76
N LEU A 746 -10.53 34.58 -58.29
CA LEU A 746 -9.69 35.76 -58.00
C LEU A 746 -10.01 36.46 -56.67
N ASN A 747 -11.17 36.16 -56.07
CA ASN A 747 -11.63 36.71 -54.78
C ASN A 747 -11.47 35.72 -53.60
N ARG A 748 -10.81 34.57 -53.78
CA ARG A 748 -10.48 33.67 -52.65
C ARG A 748 -9.10 34.03 -52.09
N PRO A 749 -8.94 34.13 -50.76
CA PRO A 749 -7.73 34.63 -50.08
C PRO A 749 -6.47 33.74 -50.18
N GLN A 750 -6.46 32.72 -51.03
CA GLN A 750 -5.49 31.61 -50.96
C GLN A 750 -4.56 31.47 -52.20
N ALA A 751 -4.75 32.23 -53.29
CA ALA A 751 -3.83 32.20 -54.43
C ALA A 751 -2.68 33.22 -54.26
N GLN A 752 -1.47 32.75 -53.90
CA GLN A 752 -0.33 33.60 -53.54
C GLN A 752 0.61 34.01 -54.71
N ASN A 753 0.66 33.27 -55.84
CA ASN A 753 1.57 33.55 -56.97
C ASN A 753 0.85 33.52 -58.34
N VAL A 754 1.19 34.45 -59.25
CA VAL A 754 0.78 34.42 -60.68
C VAL A 754 2.02 34.33 -61.56
N MET A 755 2.14 33.26 -62.37
CA MET A 755 3.25 33.08 -63.31
C MET A 755 2.77 33.23 -64.76
N LEU A 756 3.41 34.13 -65.52
CA LEU A 756 3.21 34.27 -66.96
C LEU A 756 4.36 33.56 -67.69
N ARG A 757 4.09 32.43 -68.34
CA ARG A 757 5.10 31.65 -69.09
C ARG A 757 4.75 31.63 -70.58
N ALA A 758 5.60 32.23 -71.43
CA ALA A 758 5.47 32.12 -72.88
C ALA A 758 6.47 31.08 -73.42
N ARG A 759 5.99 29.90 -73.86
CA ARG A 759 6.84 28.94 -74.57
C ARG A 759 7.03 29.40 -76.02
N GLY A 760 8.11 30.15 -76.29
CA GLY A 760 8.69 30.29 -77.63
C GLY A 760 8.12 31.36 -78.57
N GLY A 761 7.62 32.50 -78.09
CA GLY A 761 7.14 33.58 -78.97
C GLY A 761 7.19 34.98 -78.35
N TYR A 762 7.56 35.96 -79.17
CA TYR A 762 7.67 37.39 -78.86
C TYR A 762 6.36 38.00 -78.32
N VAL A 763 6.44 38.84 -77.30
CA VAL A 763 5.36 39.76 -76.91
C VAL A 763 5.67 41.13 -77.52
N SER A 764 4.92 41.56 -78.55
CA SER A 764 5.03 42.91 -79.10
C SER A 764 3.70 43.66 -78.93
N SER A 765 3.72 44.76 -78.19
CA SER A 765 2.61 45.74 -78.19
C SER A 765 2.95 46.88 -79.18
N ARG A 766 1.95 47.35 -79.94
CA ARG A 766 2.05 48.56 -80.79
C ARG A 766 1.40 49.80 -80.16
N GLU A 767 0.84 49.70 -78.96
CA GLU A 767 0.22 50.84 -78.28
C GLU A 767 0.60 50.92 -76.80
N THR A 768 0.58 52.17 -76.34
CA THR A 768 1.06 52.70 -75.06
C THR A 768 0.24 52.22 -73.87
N ASN A 769 0.94 51.65 -72.87
CA ASN A 769 0.51 51.27 -71.52
C ASN A 769 -0.07 49.85 -71.35
N ILE A 770 0.77 48.93 -70.88
CA ILE A 770 0.35 47.68 -70.23
C ILE A 770 0.31 47.98 -68.73
N THR A 771 -0.86 47.84 -68.09
CA THR A 771 -1.01 47.95 -66.63
C THR A 771 -1.39 46.58 -66.08
N ILE A 772 -0.54 46.02 -65.21
CA ILE A 772 -0.84 44.79 -64.46
C ILE A 772 -1.05 45.24 -63.01
N THR A 773 -2.29 45.18 -62.53
CA THR A 773 -2.63 45.52 -61.14
C THR A 773 -2.68 44.25 -60.32
N VAL A 774 -1.77 44.14 -59.34
CA VAL A 774 -1.72 43.01 -58.41
C VAL A 774 -2.17 43.52 -57.03
N PRO A 775 -3.17 42.91 -56.38
CA PRO A 775 -3.56 43.28 -55.02
C PRO A 775 -2.44 42.97 -54.03
N SER A 776 -2.37 43.74 -52.94
CA SER A 776 -1.41 43.58 -51.84
C SER A 776 -1.28 42.13 -51.36
N ALA A 777 -0.04 41.69 -51.16
CA ALA A 777 0.41 40.33 -50.76
C ALA A 777 0.50 39.25 -51.86
N LYS A 778 0.83 39.58 -53.11
CA LYS A 778 1.07 38.57 -54.18
C LYS A 778 2.37 38.82 -54.96
N THR A 779 3.05 37.76 -55.40
CA THR A 779 4.27 37.84 -56.23
C THR A 779 3.93 37.70 -57.73
N LEU A 780 4.48 38.59 -58.58
CA LEU A 780 4.43 38.48 -60.04
C LEU A 780 5.76 37.92 -60.57
N ILE A 781 5.74 36.71 -61.16
CA ILE A 781 6.93 36.10 -61.77
C ILE A 781 6.82 36.22 -63.31
N VAL A 782 7.79 36.92 -63.93
CA VAL A 782 7.93 37.02 -65.39
C VAL A 782 9.12 36.17 -65.85
N ASP A 783 8.85 34.95 -66.31
CA ASP A 783 9.85 34.04 -66.91
C ASP A 783 9.81 34.20 -68.45
N ALA A 784 10.50 35.22 -68.96
CA ALA A 784 10.72 35.37 -70.40
C ALA A 784 12.10 34.79 -70.73
N GLY A 785 12.14 33.56 -71.26
CA GLY A 785 13.36 32.96 -71.83
C GLY A 785 13.91 33.65 -73.10
N GLY A 786 13.63 34.94 -73.31
CA GLY A 786 14.07 35.74 -74.45
C GLY A 786 14.00 37.25 -74.16
N SER A 787 14.68 38.05 -74.99
CA SER A 787 14.76 39.51 -74.87
C SER A 787 13.38 40.18 -74.87
N LEU A 788 13.06 40.94 -73.81
CA LEU A 788 11.98 41.92 -73.82
C LEU A 788 12.46 43.17 -74.55
N THR A 789 12.25 43.24 -75.86
CA THR A 789 12.61 44.41 -76.65
C THR A 789 11.42 45.35 -76.73
N MET A 790 11.50 46.50 -76.06
CA MET A 790 10.60 47.63 -76.33
C MET A 790 11.02 48.25 -77.66
N GLY A 791 10.07 48.44 -78.58
CA GLY A 791 10.38 49.04 -79.89
C GLY A 791 11.01 50.43 -79.75
N ASP A 792 12.02 50.72 -80.57
CA ASP A 792 12.68 52.02 -80.69
C ASP A 792 11.66 53.17 -80.81
N PRO A 793 11.64 54.15 -79.88
CA PRO A 793 10.70 55.25 -79.87
C PRO A 793 11.20 56.35 -80.81
N ARG A 794 11.01 56.17 -82.11
CA ARG A 794 11.05 57.29 -83.05
C ARG A 794 9.61 57.61 -83.45
N ASP A 795 9.14 58.77 -83.00
CA ASP A 795 7.87 59.43 -83.29
C ASP A 795 6.71 59.27 -82.28
N ALA A 796 6.87 59.82 -81.07
CA ALA A 796 5.90 60.71 -80.39
C ALA A 796 6.39 61.05 -78.97
N GLY A 797 6.52 62.34 -78.65
CA GLY A 797 7.09 62.83 -77.40
C GLY A 797 6.22 62.63 -76.15
N GLY A 798 6.25 61.43 -75.59
CA GLY A 798 5.76 61.11 -74.23
C GLY A 798 6.57 59.94 -73.69
N GLY A 799 7.15 60.10 -72.49
CA GLY A 799 7.99 59.09 -71.85
C GLY A 799 7.28 57.74 -71.78
N SER A 800 7.87 56.72 -72.40
CA SER A 800 7.38 55.35 -72.27
C SER A 800 7.86 54.81 -70.93
N SER A 801 7.02 54.86 -69.90
CA SER A 801 7.29 54.24 -68.61
C SER A 801 6.66 52.85 -68.57
N PHE A 802 7.47 51.82 -68.30
CA PHE A 802 6.94 50.55 -67.81
C PHE A 802 6.61 50.73 -66.32
N ASN A 803 5.34 51.04 -66.03
CA ASN A 803 4.89 51.19 -64.65
C ASN A 803 4.39 49.84 -64.13
N VAL A 804 5.17 49.20 -63.27
CA VAL A 804 4.68 48.18 -62.36
C VAL A 804 4.20 48.91 -61.11
N VAL A 805 2.89 48.97 -60.90
CA VAL A 805 2.33 49.48 -59.64
C VAL A 805 2.04 48.27 -58.75
N VAL A 806 2.97 47.97 -57.85
CA VAL A 806 2.73 47.03 -56.75
C VAL A 806 2.13 47.84 -55.61
N GLY A 807 0.86 47.61 -55.27
CA GLY A 807 0.26 48.20 -54.09
C GLY A 807 0.48 47.31 -52.88
N GLY A 808 1.23 47.77 -51.87
CA GLY A 808 1.51 47.04 -50.63
C GLY A 808 2.68 46.04 -50.69
N ALA A 809 3.08 45.52 -49.53
CA ALA A 809 4.27 44.69 -49.28
C ALA A 809 4.36 43.43 -50.18
N GLY A 810 4.98 43.58 -51.36
CA GLY A 810 5.18 42.50 -52.32
C GLY A 810 6.61 42.50 -52.86
N ASN A 811 7.16 41.32 -53.11
CA ASN A 811 8.52 41.14 -53.62
C ASN A 811 8.61 41.32 -55.14
N PHE A 812 9.66 42.01 -55.60
CA PHE A 812 10.00 42.20 -57.02
C PHE A 812 11.35 41.53 -57.33
N THR A 813 11.36 40.52 -58.19
CA THR A 813 12.60 39.84 -58.62
C THR A 813 12.86 40.10 -60.11
N GLY A 814 13.96 40.77 -60.45
CA GLY A 814 14.38 40.93 -61.84
C GLY A 814 15.88 41.19 -62.01
N LYS A 815 16.45 40.77 -63.15
CA LYS A 815 17.81 41.16 -63.56
C LYS A 815 17.74 42.54 -64.24
N PHE A 816 18.27 43.57 -63.58
CA PHE A 816 18.33 44.93 -64.14
C PHE A 816 19.78 45.39 -64.36
N GLY A 817 20.05 45.97 -65.53
CA GLY A 817 21.27 46.72 -65.78
C GLY A 817 21.01 48.21 -65.54
N GLN A 818 21.61 48.74 -64.46
CA GLN A 818 21.70 50.15 -64.03
C GLN A 818 20.61 50.73 -63.12
N THR A 819 21.14 51.51 -62.16
CA THR A 819 20.59 52.47 -61.17
C THR A 819 19.13 52.33 -60.75
N VAL A 820 18.94 51.97 -59.47
CA VAL A 820 17.67 52.06 -58.74
C VAL A 820 17.90 52.95 -57.52
N ASP A 821 17.39 54.18 -57.53
CA ASP A 821 17.17 54.97 -56.30
C ASP A 821 15.77 54.63 -55.81
N GLY A 822 15.67 53.86 -54.73
CA GLY A 822 14.40 53.51 -54.10
C GLY A 822 14.34 54.01 -52.67
N TYR A 823 13.44 54.95 -52.39
CA TYR A 823 12.86 55.11 -51.05
C TYR A 823 11.54 54.34 -51.09
N GLY A 824 11.46 53.20 -50.39
CA GLY A 824 10.29 52.34 -50.41
C GLY A 824 10.30 51.36 -49.24
N VAL A 825 9.12 51.06 -48.71
CA VAL A 825 8.89 50.22 -47.53
C VAL A 825 9.10 48.73 -47.84
N GLY A 826 10.12 48.12 -47.22
CA GLY A 826 10.38 46.67 -47.14
C GLY A 826 10.78 46.00 -48.47
N GLY A 827 12.05 45.58 -48.61
CA GLY A 827 12.54 44.84 -49.78
C GLY A 827 13.88 44.10 -49.59
N SER A 828 14.16 43.15 -50.48
CA SER A 828 15.45 42.43 -50.52
C SER A 828 16.44 43.14 -51.45
N LEU A 829 17.56 43.64 -50.90
CA LEU A 829 18.64 44.27 -51.65
C LEU A 829 19.79 43.28 -51.86
N MET A 830 19.92 42.75 -53.08
CA MET A 830 21.07 41.91 -53.49
C MET A 830 22.15 42.74 -54.19
N LEU A 831 23.30 42.89 -53.54
CA LEU A 831 24.49 43.51 -54.14
C LEU A 831 25.36 42.42 -54.79
N THR A 832 25.30 42.30 -56.13
CA THR A 832 26.12 41.34 -56.90
C THR A 832 27.25 42.03 -57.66
N ASP A 833 28.20 41.22 -58.15
CA ASP A 833 29.49 41.62 -58.72
C ASP A 833 29.38 42.79 -59.73
N HIS A 834 30.30 43.76 -59.62
CA HIS A 834 30.42 45.05 -60.36
C HIS A 834 29.90 46.35 -59.69
N ALA A 835 29.54 46.35 -58.41
CA ALA A 835 29.36 47.60 -57.67
C ALA A 835 30.70 48.09 -57.07
N SER A 836 31.50 48.86 -57.82
CA SER A 836 32.42 49.82 -57.19
C SER A 836 31.67 51.14 -57.06
N ILE A 837 31.08 51.39 -55.90
CA ILE A 837 30.43 52.67 -55.62
C ILE A 837 31.41 53.52 -54.82
N LEU A 838 32.31 54.20 -55.53
CA LEU A 838 32.87 55.46 -55.04
C LEU A 838 32.09 56.57 -55.74
N ASP A 839 31.34 57.37 -54.98
CA ASP A 839 31.08 58.73 -55.44
C ASP A 839 32.44 59.43 -55.60
N SER A 840 32.60 60.14 -56.70
CA SER A 840 33.68 61.09 -57.02
C SER A 840 34.17 61.98 -55.85
N ALA A 841 33.42 62.12 -54.76
CA ALA A 841 33.75 62.93 -53.59
C ALA A 841 34.30 62.19 -52.35
N ASN A 842 34.52 60.86 -52.40
CA ASN A 842 35.06 60.08 -51.26
C ASN A 842 34.24 60.21 -49.95
N ARG A 843 32.91 60.39 -50.06
CA ARG A 843 31.97 60.47 -48.93
C ARG A 843 31.35 59.10 -48.65
N THR A 844 31.12 58.80 -47.37
CA THR A 844 30.49 57.55 -46.91
C THR A 844 29.05 57.47 -47.43
N ILE A 845 28.73 56.46 -48.24
CA ILE A 845 27.39 56.21 -48.76
C ILE A 845 26.63 55.34 -47.75
N ARG A 846 25.49 55.83 -47.25
CA ARG A 846 24.60 55.07 -46.35
C ARG A 846 23.64 54.22 -47.17
N PHE A 847 23.47 52.97 -46.76
CA PHE A 847 22.46 52.05 -47.29
C PHE A 847 21.45 51.83 -46.16
N GLU A 848 20.18 52.13 -46.40
CA GLU A 848 19.09 52.15 -45.42
C GLU A 848 17.92 51.29 -45.92
N GLY A 849 17.39 50.41 -45.06
CA GLY A 849 16.29 49.48 -45.39
C GLY A 849 14.92 50.17 -45.47
N GLY A 850 14.55 50.92 -44.44
CA GLY A 850 13.30 51.68 -44.42
C GLY A 850 12.45 51.36 -43.20
N ALA A 851 11.16 51.08 -43.37
CA ALA A 851 10.20 50.90 -42.28
C ALA A 851 9.47 49.54 -42.28
N GLY A 852 9.97 48.56 -43.01
CA GLY A 852 9.43 47.21 -43.02
C GLY A 852 10.57 46.19 -43.17
N LYS A 853 10.27 44.90 -42.94
CA LYS A 853 11.29 43.84 -42.93
C LYS A 853 12.14 43.81 -44.20
N ASP A 854 13.42 44.10 -44.06
CA ASP A 854 14.41 44.19 -45.11
C ASP A 854 15.41 43.04 -45.06
N THR A 855 15.95 42.67 -46.22
CA THR A 855 16.96 41.62 -46.28
C THR A 855 18.17 42.05 -47.12
N PHE A 856 19.32 42.12 -46.47
CA PHE A 856 20.59 42.53 -47.06
C PHE A 856 21.51 41.34 -47.27
N HIS A 857 21.97 41.13 -48.51
CA HIS A 857 23.03 40.15 -48.80
C HIS A 857 24.30 40.85 -49.29
N VAL A 858 25.42 40.66 -48.58
CA VAL A 858 26.72 41.29 -48.90
C VAL A 858 27.72 40.26 -49.40
N TYR A 859 28.07 40.29 -50.69
CA TYR A 859 28.98 39.32 -51.33
C TYR A 859 30.38 39.88 -51.70
N ARG A 860 30.72 41.13 -51.33
CA ARG A 860 32.04 41.75 -51.64
C ARG A 860 32.73 42.37 -50.43
N SER A 861 34.07 42.20 -50.34
CA SER A 861 34.88 42.77 -49.27
C SER A 861 35.25 44.25 -49.51
N GLY A 862 35.43 45.02 -48.44
CA GLY A 862 35.93 46.41 -48.50
C GLY A 862 34.87 47.53 -48.49
N LEU A 863 33.62 47.21 -48.13
CA LEU A 863 32.62 48.23 -47.79
C LEU A 863 33.03 48.92 -46.48
N THR A 864 33.16 50.25 -46.51
CA THR A 864 33.62 51.08 -45.36
C THR A 864 32.48 51.91 -44.75
N SER A 865 31.23 51.67 -45.17
CA SER A 865 30.05 52.42 -44.73
C SER A 865 29.17 51.64 -43.75
N THR A 866 28.27 52.38 -43.08
CA THR A 866 27.21 51.82 -42.24
C THR A 866 26.08 51.28 -43.09
N LEU A 867 25.64 50.05 -42.81
CA LEU A 867 24.43 49.44 -43.35
C LEU A 867 23.38 49.45 -42.24
N ALA A 868 22.24 50.08 -42.46
CA ALA A 868 21.20 50.27 -41.45
C ALA A 868 19.85 49.70 -41.91
N GLY A 869 19.21 48.90 -41.06
CA GLY A 869 17.86 48.38 -41.29
C GLY A 869 16.80 49.46 -41.11
N ASN A 870 16.84 50.09 -39.93
CA ASN A 870 15.91 51.09 -39.40
C ASN A 870 14.65 50.48 -38.76
N ALA A 871 13.49 50.48 -39.39
CA ALA A 871 12.28 49.90 -38.78
C ALA A 871 11.82 48.67 -39.57
N GLY A 872 11.31 47.67 -38.87
CA GLY A 872 11.07 46.31 -39.36
C GLY A 872 12.09 45.29 -38.85
N ASP A 873 11.65 44.04 -38.70
CA ASP A 873 12.56 42.91 -38.38
C ASP A 873 13.46 42.61 -39.60
N ASP A 874 14.70 43.10 -39.59
CA ASP A 874 15.61 43.06 -40.73
C ASP A 874 16.63 41.92 -40.64
N SER A 875 17.11 41.45 -41.80
CA SER A 875 18.06 40.34 -41.91
C SER A 875 19.31 40.71 -42.70
N PHE A 876 20.49 40.56 -42.10
CA PHE A 876 21.79 40.89 -42.69
C PHE A 876 22.65 39.65 -42.93
N TYR A 877 22.82 39.22 -44.18
CA TYR A 877 23.66 38.08 -44.56
C TYR A 877 25.06 38.52 -45.04
N MET A 878 26.06 38.34 -44.18
CA MET A 878 27.45 38.74 -44.41
C MET A 878 28.27 37.64 -45.10
N ASN A 879 28.25 37.62 -46.44
CA ASN A 879 29.01 36.66 -47.26
C ASN A 879 30.41 37.19 -47.68
N ALA A 880 30.80 38.40 -47.28
CA ALA A 880 32.11 38.98 -47.52
C ALA A 880 32.55 39.94 -46.39
N VAL A 881 33.87 40.16 -46.26
CA VAL A 881 34.47 40.97 -45.17
C VAL A 881 34.03 42.43 -45.24
N LEU A 882 33.20 42.86 -44.28
CA LEU A 882 32.80 44.26 -44.07
C LEU A 882 33.75 44.95 -43.07
N THR A 883 34.06 46.22 -43.33
CA THR A 883 34.90 47.06 -42.43
C THR A 883 34.12 48.17 -41.72
N GLY A 884 32.83 48.35 -42.03
CA GLY A 884 31.91 49.31 -41.40
C GLY A 884 30.95 48.69 -40.37
N THR A 885 30.03 49.48 -39.82
CA THR A 885 29.07 49.05 -38.77
C THR A 885 27.75 48.53 -39.38
N LEU A 886 27.24 47.41 -38.89
CA LEU A 886 25.86 46.96 -39.13
C LEU A 886 24.95 47.53 -38.04
N LYS A 887 23.79 48.06 -38.42
CA LYS A 887 22.77 48.59 -37.50
C LYS A 887 21.42 47.95 -37.81
N GLY A 888 20.81 47.33 -36.80
CA GLY A 888 19.46 46.78 -36.88
C GLY A 888 18.45 47.90 -36.95
N GLY A 889 18.13 48.51 -35.81
CA GLY A 889 17.26 49.67 -35.72
C GLY A 889 16.29 49.60 -34.55
N ILE A 890 14.97 49.57 -34.80
CA ILE A 890 13.96 49.65 -33.71
C ILE A 890 13.16 48.36 -33.43
N ASP A 891 13.23 47.36 -34.32
CA ASP A 891 12.48 46.11 -34.25
C ASP A 891 13.46 44.92 -34.16
N ASN A 892 13.01 43.66 -34.27
CA ASN A 892 13.88 42.52 -33.97
C ASN A 892 14.75 42.13 -35.17
N ASP A 893 16.04 42.43 -35.13
CA ASP A 893 16.94 42.24 -36.26
C ASP A 893 17.82 40.99 -36.14
N THR A 894 18.21 40.41 -37.28
CA THR A 894 19.06 39.22 -37.33
C THR A 894 20.30 39.41 -38.21
N PHE A 895 21.48 39.19 -37.65
CA PHE A 895 22.77 39.31 -38.32
C PHE A 895 23.41 37.94 -38.55
N TYR A 896 23.42 37.46 -39.80
CA TYR A 896 24.03 36.20 -40.19
C TYR A 896 25.47 36.37 -40.67
N MET A 897 26.41 35.82 -39.91
CA MET A 897 27.84 35.84 -40.23
C MET A 897 28.20 34.62 -41.09
N ASN A 898 28.39 34.81 -42.40
CA ASN A 898 28.90 33.75 -43.29
C ASN A 898 30.41 33.91 -43.59
N THR A 899 31.03 35.00 -43.11
CA THR A 899 32.49 35.22 -43.14
C THR A 899 32.92 36.21 -42.04
N SER A 900 34.22 36.35 -41.82
CA SER A 900 34.78 37.23 -40.79
C SER A 900 34.51 38.72 -41.08
N LEU A 901 33.94 39.43 -40.12
CA LEU A 901 33.71 40.87 -40.07
C LEU A 901 34.87 41.57 -39.36
N ILE A 902 35.29 42.71 -39.90
CA ILE A 902 36.28 43.58 -39.26
C ILE A 902 35.60 44.76 -38.54
N GLY A 903 34.34 45.06 -38.88
CA GLY A 903 33.51 46.09 -38.24
C GLY A 903 32.74 45.65 -36.99
N ALA A 904 31.81 46.50 -36.53
CA ALA A 904 30.97 46.27 -35.34
C ALA A 904 29.51 45.98 -35.72
N VAL A 905 28.80 45.23 -34.88
CA VAL A 905 27.35 44.98 -35.00
C VAL A 905 26.62 45.74 -33.89
N ALA A 906 25.59 46.49 -34.25
CA ALA A 906 24.68 47.14 -33.30
C ALA A 906 23.25 46.71 -33.60
N GLY A 907 22.57 46.05 -32.67
CA GLY A 907 21.15 45.72 -32.84
C GLY A 907 20.28 46.98 -32.74
N GLU A 908 20.40 47.66 -31.59
CA GLU A 908 19.81 48.97 -31.23
C GLU A 908 18.59 48.79 -30.32
N ASP A 909 17.39 49.25 -30.68
CA ASP A 909 16.16 48.94 -29.95
C ASP A 909 15.56 47.68 -30.59
N GLY A 910 15.02 46.74 -29.79
CA GLY A 910 14.52 45.47 -30.31
C GLY A 910 15.06 44.29 -29.49
N THR A 911 14.72 43.07 -29.92
CA THR A 911 15.37 41.83 -29.48
C THR A 911 16.15 41.27 -30.64
N ASP A 912 17.45 41.56 -30.66
CA ASP A 912 18.31 41.33 -31.81
C ASP A 912 19.10 40.03 -31.69
N THR A 913 19.39 39.40 -32.83
CA THR A 913 20.06 38.10 -32.89
C THR A 913 21.32 38.17 -33.74
N LEU A 914 22.47 37.83 -33.15
CA LEU A 914 23.73 37.64 -33.88
C LEU A 914 24.01 36.15 -34.06
N VAL A 915 24.00 35.71 -35.32
CA VAL A 915 24.29 34.33 -35.71
C VAL A 915 25.72 34.24 -36.23
N GLY A 916 26.55 33.42 -35.58
CA GLY A 916 27.96 33.20 -35.87
C GLY A 916 28.26 32.47 -37.18
N LEU A 917 29.54 32.13 -37.37
CA LEU A 917 30.01 31.37 -38.53
C LEU A 917 29.60 29.90 -38.40
N GLU A 918 29.57 29.16 -39.51
CA GLU A 918 29.44 27.69 -39.52
C GLU A 918 30.68 26.96 -38.94
N SER A 919 31.63 27.69 -38.37
CA SER A 919 32.88 27.20 -37.78
C SER A 919 33.06 27.83 -36.40
N ASP A 920 33.86 27.21 -35.54
CA ASP A 920 34.08 27.59 -34.14
C ASP A 920 34.09 29.11 -33.88
N ASN A 921 33.16 29.54 -33.03
CA ASN A 921 32.99 30.89 -32.58
C ASN A 921 33.40 31.07 -31.12
N THR A 922 33.79 32.29 -30.77
CA THR A 922 33.94 32.65 -29.36
C THR A 922 33.31 34.02 -29.14
N PHE A 923 32.18 34.02 -28.45
CA PHE A 923 31.46 35.21 -28.01
C PHE A 923 31.91 35.55 -26.58
N GLU A 924 32.29 36.81 -26.34
CA GLU A 924 32.67 37.29 -25.02
C GLU A 924 31.80 38.48 -24.63
N VAL A 925 30.82 38.28 -23.76
CA VAL A 925 29.91 39.32 -23.27
C VAL A 925 30.61 40.12 -22.17
N LEU A 926 30.85 41.40 -22.42
CA LEU A 926 31.63 42.30 -21.55
C LEU A 926 30.76 43.38 -20.88
N THR A 927 29.56 43.61 -21.39
CA THR A 927 28.54 44.55 -20.89
C THR A 927 27.15 43.94 -21.07
N THR A 928 26.10 44.57 -20.54
CA THR A 928 24.78 43.93 -20.47
C THR A 928 24.17 43.48 -21.79
N LEU A 929 24.46 44.19 -22.88
CA LEU A 929 24.01 43.83 -24.24
C LEU A 929 25.17 43.99 -25.23
N GLY A 930 26.41 43.79 -24.81
CA GLY A 930 27.55 44.07 -25.69
C GLY A 930 28.82 43.32 -25.32
N GLY A 931 29.62 42.99 -26.33
CA GLY A 931 30.74 42.06 -26.20
C GLY A 931 31.68 42.03 -27.41
N GLY A 932 32.62 41.10 -27.39
CA GLY A 932 33.57 40.81 -28.47
C GLY A 932 33.29 39.46 -29.13
N MET A 933 33.79 39.26 -30.35
CA MET A 933 33.71 37.95 -31.04
C MET A 933 35.00 37.65 -31.83
N THR A 934 35.83 36.72 -31.35
CA THR A 934 37.24 36.62 -31.84
C THR A 934 37.44 35.87 -33.16
N SER A 935 36.43 35.14 -33.65
CA SER A 935 36.46 34.39 -34.92
C SER A 935 35.73 35.11 -36.07
N ALA A 936 34.65 35.83 -35.76
CA ALA A 936 33.77 36.42 -36.77
C ALA A 936 33.60 37.95 -36.70
N ALA A 937 33.97 38.69 -35.65
CA ALA A 937 33.88 40.16 -35.63
C ALA A 937 35.01 40.83 -34.82
N THR A 938 36.00 41.42 -35.50
CA THR A 938 37.22 41.96 -34.84
C THR A 938 36.95 43.18 -33.94
N LEU A 939 35.78 43.83 -34.02
CA LEU A 939 35.43 45.05 -33.25
C LEU A 939 34.18 44.96 -32.34
N GLY A 940 33.60 43.77 -32.14
CA GLY A 940 32.55 43.51 -31.13
C GLY A 940 31.10 43.87 -31.53
N PHE A 941 30.16 43.50 -30.67
CA PHE A 941 28.72 43.77 -30.80
C PHE A 941 28.21 44.63 -29.63
N THR A 942 27.15 45.41 -29.86
CA THR A 942 26.46 46.22 -28.85
C THR A 942 24.96 46.15 -29.08
N THR A 943 24.17 46.31 -28.02
CA THR A 943 22.71 46.24 -28.07
C THR A 943 22.21 45.02 -28.85
N VAL A 944 22.80 43.84 -28.58
CA VAL A 944 22.35 42.56 -29.13
C VAL A 944 22.10 41.61 -27.97
N GLU A 945 20.90 41.03 -27.93
CA GLU A 945 20.42 40.14 -26.88
C GLU A 945 20.78 38.69 -27.18
N ASN A 946 20.41 38.16 -28.35
CA ASN A 946 20.51 36.74 -28.65
C ASN A 946 21.79 36.41 -29.43
N LEU A 947 22.46 35.33 -29.06
CA LEU A 947 23.69 34.86 -29.70
C LEU A 947 23.53 33.39 -30.14
N THR A 948 23.84 33.09 -31.40
CA THR A 948 23.70 31.74 -31.96
C THR A 948 25.02 31.27 -32.60
N GLY A 949 25.48 30.07 -32.26
CA GLY A 949 26.76 29.50 -32.71
C GLY A 949 26.74 28.87 -34.12
N ARG A 950 25.71 28.06 -34.40
CA ARG A 950 25.43 27.28 -35.64
C ARG A 950 25.96 25.86 -35.64
N ALA A 951 27.12 25.58 -36.25
CA ALA A 951 27.57 24.21 -36.54
C ALA A 951 29.01 23.92 -36.08
N GLY A 952 29.71 24.94 -35.56
CA GLY A 952 31.07 24.81 -35.05
C GLY A 952 31.07 24.51 -33.56
N ASN A 953 32.25 24.32 -32.97
CA ASN A 953 32.38 24.21 -31.52
C ASN A 953 32.51 25.62 -30.94
N ASP A 954 31.41 26.16 -30.47
CA ASP A 954 31.24 27.55 -30.11
C ASP A 954 31.43 27.78 -28.61
N ILE A 955 31.99 28.94 -28.24
CA ILE A 955 32.29 29.29 -26.86
C ILE A 955 31.58 30.60 -26.49
N PHE A 956 30.70 30.56 -25.51
CA PHE A 956 29.99 31.73 -24.95
C PHE A 956 30.55 32.07 -23.58
N LYS A 957 31.26 33.21 -23.45
CA LYS A 957 31.80 33.70 -22.17
C LYS A 957 30.98 34.87 -21.65
N VAL A 958 30.20 34.66 -20.60
CA VAL A 958 29.35 35.69 -20.00
C VAL A 958 30.06 36.31 -18.80
N LYS A 959 30.75 37.44 -19.00
CA LYS A 959 31.53 38.13 -17.95
C LYS A 959 30.81 39.34 -17.34
N ALA A 960 29.71 39.77 -17.95
CA ALA A 960 28.80 40.79 -17.43
C ALA A 960 27.35 40.30 -17.55
N ALA A 961 26.46 40.80 -16.70
CA ALA A 961 25.09 40.32 -16.63
C ALA A 961 24.36 40.54 -17.96
N HIS A 962 23.76 39.52 -18.55
CA HIS A 962 23.19 39.52 -19.91
C HIS A 962 21.76 38.97 -19.92
N THR A 963 20.93 39.41 -20.86
CA THR A 963 19.48 39.14 -20.79
C THR A 963 18.90 38.32 -21.93
N GLY A 964 19.65 38.06 -23.01
CA GLY A 964 19.14 37.31 -24.16
C GLY A 964 19.49 35.83 -24.17
N ILE A 965 19.05 35.15 -25.22
CA ILE A 965 19.12 33.70 -25.39
C ILE A 965 20.47 33.32 -26.02
N LEU A 966 21.12 32.30 -25.45
CA LEU A 966 22.34 31.72 -26.00
C LEU A 966 22.03 30.36 -26.61
N THR A 967 22.33 30.16 -27.89
CA THR A 967 22.09 28.90 -28.60
C THR A 967 23.38 28.39 -29.23
N GLY A 968 23.82 27.20 -28.86
CA GLY A 968 24.99 26.52 -29.43
C GLY A 968 24.73 26.11 -30.88
N GLY A 969 23.84 25.14 -31.06
CA GLY A 969 23.32 24.72 -32.36
C GLY A 969 23.68 23.26 -32.64
N ARG A 970 24.63 23.03 -33.54
CA ARG A 970 25.27 21.74 -33.77
C ARG A 970 26.75 21.91 -33.40
N GLY A 971 27.39 20.87 -32.87
CA GLY A 971 28.81 20.94 -32.48
C GLY A 971 28.95 20.84 -30.96
N ASP A 972 30.18 20.70 -30.47
CA ASP A 972 30.44 20.59 -29.02
C ASP A 972 30.68 21.98 -28.44
N ASP A 973 29.65 22.57 -27.81
CA ASP A 973 29.65 23.96 -27.38
C ASP A 973 30.02 24.15 -25.91
N ILE A 974 30.53 25.34 -25.56
CA ILE A 974 30.94 25.69 -24.20
C ILE A 974 30.27 27.00 -23.76
N PHE A 975 29.50 26.92 -22.70
CA PHE A 975 28.92 28.07 -22.01
C PHE A 975 29.65 28.31 -20.69
N ASP A 976 30.39 29.42 -20.61
CA ASP A 976 31.22 29.85 -19.48
C ASP A 976 30.58 31.07 -18.81
N ILE A 977 29.77 30.82 -17.78
CA ILE A 977 28.87 31.77 -17.11
C ILE A 977 29.52 32.31 -15.82
N ASP A 978 30.19 33.46 -15.92
CA ASP A 978 30.83 34.17 -14.80
C ASP A 978 29.96 35.35 -14.26
N ALA A 979 28.84 35.66 -14.91
CA ALA A 979 27.87 36.67 -14.53
C ALA A 979 26.44 36.20 -14.83
N ILE A 980 25.43 36.86 -14.23
CA ILE A 980 24.02 36.44 -14.34
C ILE A 980 23.53 36.53 -15.79
N LEU A 981 23.02 35.43 -16.32
CA LEU A 981 22.24 35.34 -17.56
C LEU A 981 20.76 35.22 -17.19
N THR A 982 19.92 36.19 -17.58
CA THR A 982 18.47 36.09 -17.35
C THR A 982 17.71 35.43 -18.49
N GLY A 983 18.33 35.34 -19.68
CA GLY A 983 17.80 34.57 -20.80
C GLY A 983 18.10 33.07 -20.65
N SER A 984 17.55 32.27 -21.56
CA SER A 984 17.76 30.83 -21.57
C SER A 984 19.04 30.46 -22.31
N LEU A 985 19.51 29.25 -22.06
CA LEU A 985 20.67 28.67 -22.71
C LEU A 985 20.28 27.32 -23.32
N ASP A 986 20.66 27.08 -24.57
CA ASP A 986 20.37 25.84 -25.28
C ASP A 986 21.62 25.35 -26.02
N GLY A 987 22.13 24.16 -25.67
CA GLY A 987 23.28 23.54 -26.33
C GLY A 987 22.93 23.05 -27.75
N GLY A 988 21.76 22.44 -27.91
CA GLY A 988 21.35 21.83 -29.17
C GLY A 988 21.96 20.43 -29.38
N LEU A 989 22.43 20.14 -30.59
CA LEU A 989 22.97 18.83 -30.97
C LEU A 989 24.50 18.79 -30.80
N GLY A 990 25.01 18.00 -29.88
CA GLY A 990 26.45 17.90 -29.67
C GLY A 990 26.79 17.31 -28.33
N SER A 991 28.03 17.49 -27.88
CA SER A 991 28.40 17.29 -26.47
C SER A 991 28.69 18.65 -25.82
N ASP A 992 27.71 19.17 -25.09
CA ASP A 992 27.73 20.57 -24.65
C ASP A 992 28.12 20.72 -23.17
N ILE A 993 28.87 21.79 -22.88
CA ILE A 993 29.45 22.06 -21.56
C ILE A 993 28.89 23.35 -20.96
N LEU A 994 28.22 23.25 -19.81
CA LEU A 994 27.91 24.40 -18.96
C LEU A 994 28.89 24.49 -17.78
N LYS A 995 29.57 25.63 -17.64
CA LYS A 995 30.53 25.92 -16.57
C LYS A 995 30.53 27.39 -16.17
N GLY A 996 31.23 27.73 -15.10
CA GLY A 996 31.55 29.13 -14.76
C GLY A 996 31.55 29.40 -13.26
N ALA A 997 32.06 30.57 -12.85
CA ALA A 997 32.17 30.92 -11.44
C ALA A 997 30.81 31.04 -10.71
N LYS A 998 29.71 31.15 -11.46
CA LYS A 998 28.35 31.31 -10.95
C LYS A 998 27.49 30.04 -11.03
N ILE A 999 28.04 28.91 -11.47
CA ILE A 999 27.33 27.63 -11.48
C ILE A 999 27.59 26.93 -10.13
N ASP A 1000 26.63 27.00 -9.21
CA ASP A 1000 26.77 26.47 -7.85
C ASP A 1000 25.53 25.74 -7.29
N PHE A 1001 24.31 26.04 -7.72
CA PHE A 1001 23.09 25.35 -7.27
C PHE A 1001 22.16 24.89 -8.42
N PRO A 1002 22.67 24.18 -9.43
CA PRO A 1002 21.84 23.69 -10.52
C PRO A 1002 20.86 22.60 -10.04
N THR A 1003 19.62 22.67 -10.53
CA THR A 1003 18.58 21.66 -10.32
C THR A 1003 18.11 21.12 -11.67
N LEU A 1004 18.20 19.81 -11.88
CA LEU A 1004 17.80 19.16 -13.13
C LEU A 1004 16.28 18.99 -13.21
N THR A 1005 15.70 19.26 -14.38
CA THR A 1005 14.24 19.23 -14.60
C THR A 1005 13.81 18.27 -15.72
N GLY A 1006 14.76 17.66 -16.42
CA GLY A 1006 14.49 16.66 -17.46
C GLY A 1006 15.70 16.37 -18.34
N SER A 1007 15.54 15.41 -19.25
CA SER A 1007 16.52 15.07 -20.27
C SER A 1007 15.84 14.57 -21.55
N ASN A 1008 16.47 14.79 -22.69
CA ASN A 1008 16.03 14.30 -24.00
C ASN A 1008 17.24 13.79 -24.82
N GLU A 1009 17.09 13.56 -26.12
CA GLU A 1009 18.17 13.11 -27.01
C GLU A 1009 19.30 14.14 -27.18
N GLU A 1010 19.06 15.40 -26.82
CA GLU A 1010 20.00 16.53 -26.93
C GLU A 1010 20.75 16.81 -25.61
N GLY A 1011 20.39 16.16 -24.50
CA GLY A 1011 21.08 16.29 -23.21
C GLY A 1011 20.15 16.63 -22.05
N PHE A 1012 20.68 17.26 -21.01
CA PHE A 1012 19.95 17.60 -19.78
C PHE A 1012 19.45 19.05 -19.79
N ALA A 1013 18.29 19.24 -19.17
CA ALA A 1013 17.70 20.54 -18.89
C ALA A 1013 17.60 20.80 -17.39
N GLY A 1014 17.68 22.07 -16.99
CA GLY A 1014 17.60 22.43 -15.59
C GLY A 1014 17.53 23.93 -15.34
N MET A 1015 17.50 24.27 -14.05
CA MET A 1015 17.44 25.64 -13.54
C MET A 1015 18.68 25.94 -12.70
N GLU A 1016 19.23 27.14 -12.86
CA GLU A 1016 20.32 27.68 -12.06
C GLU A 1016 20.05 29.17 -11.85
N ALA A 1017 20.30 29.72 -10.66
CA ALA A 1017 20.06 31.13 -10.39
C ALA A 1017 20.86 32.06 -11.31
N ALA A 1018 22.04 31.63 -11.75
CA ALA A 1018 22.86 32.32 -12.74
C ALA A 1018 22.35 32.20 -14.19
N VAL A 1019 21.41 31.29 -14.47
CA VAL A 1019 20.74 31.08 -15.78
C VAL A 1019 19.23 31.06 -15.54
N ASN A 1020 18.64 32.25 -15.33
CA ASN A 1020 17.32 32.39 -14.70
C ASN A 1020 16.17 31.74 -15.49
N ALA A 1021 16.24 31.74 -16.82
CA ALA A 1021 15.24 31.12 -17.68
C ALA A 1021 15.55 29.63 -18.00
N GLY A 1022 16.55 29.05 -17.35
CA GLY A 1022 16.94 27.64 -17.48
C GLY A 1022 17.96 27.36 -18.59
N PHE A 1023 18.54 26.16 -18.52
CA PHE A 1023 19.42 25.59 -19.53
C PHE A 1023 18.81 24.32 -20.14
N TYR A 1024 19.15 24.02 -21.39
CA TYR A 1024 18.68 22.87 -22.16
C TYR A 1024 19.85 22.28 -22.97
N GLY A 1025 19.77 20.98 -23.26
CA GLY A 1025 20.74 20.28 -24.11
C GLY A 1025 22.17 20.28 -23.58
N ILE A 1026 22.39 19.98 -22.29
CA ILE A 1026 23.73 19.96 -21.67
C ILE A 1026 24.18 18.54 -21.32
N ASP A 1027 25.38 18.15 -21.74
CA ASP A 1027 25.97 16.84 -21.48
C ASP A 1027 27.07 16.86 -20.42
N THR A 1028 27.66 18.03 -20.16
CA THR A 1028 28.68 18.20 -19.13
C THR A 1028 28.42 19.44 -18.29
N LEU A 1029 28.30 19.25 -16.98
CA LEU A 1029 28.05 20.32 -16.03
C LEU A 1029 29.22 20.46 -15.04
N VAL A 1030 29.82 21.65 -15.00
CA VAL A 1030 31.01 21.94 -14.19
C VAL A 1030 30.71 23.09 -13.22
N GLY A 1031 30.62 22.76 -11.93
CA GLY A 1031 30.43 23.73 -10.85
C GLY A 1031 31.70 24.52 -10.51
N ASN A 1032 31.57 25.51 -9.63
CA ASN A 1032 32.64 26.44 -9.25
C ASN A 1032 33.64 25.92 -8.20
N GLY A 1033 33.61 24.61 -7.88
CA GLY A 1033 34.44 24.00 -6.83
C GLY A 1033 33.76 23.92 -5.46
N GLY A 1034 32.50 24.34 -5.36
CA GLY A 1034 31.60 24.19 -4.22
C GLY A 1034 30.14 24.06 -4.69
N GLY A 1035 29.18 24.11 -3.77
CA GLY A 1035 27.75 24.08 -4.10
C GLY A 1035 27.13 22.68 -4.22
N THR A 1036 25.86 22.65 -4.64
CA THR A 1036 24.99 21.47 -4.68
C THR A 1036 24.41 21.26 -6.08
N LEU A 1037 24.60 20.06 -6.64
CA LEU A 1037 23.83 19.63 -7.81
C LEU A 1037 22.65 18.80 -7.34
N THR A 1038 21.43 19.23 -7.68
CA THR A 1038 20.19 18.52 -7.39
C THR A 1038 19.71 17.75 -8.62
N GLY A 1039 19.49 16.44 -8.46
CA GLY A 1039 18.96 15.54 -9.47
C GLY A 1039 17.52 15.86 -9.87
N HIS A 1040 17.06 15.19 -10.92
CA HIS A 1040 15.70 15.25 -11.41
C HIS A 1040 14.77 14.45 -10.48
N SER A 1041 13.49 14.83 -10.38
CA SER A 1041 12.48 14.16 -9.55
C SER A 1041 11.98 12.82 -10.14
N VAL A 1042 12.91 11.95 -10.53
CA VAL A 1042 12.68 10.58 -11.03
C VAL A 1042 13.81 9.70 -10.51
N ALA A 1043 13.63 8.37 -10.54
CA ALA A 1043 14.71 7.46 -10.16
C ALA A 1043 15.98 7.71 -11.00
N SER A 1044 17.08 8.06 -10.34
CA SER A 1044 18.33 8.43 -10.97
C SER A 1044 19.52 7.63 -10.44
N THR A 1045 20.64 7.64 -11.17
CA THR A 1045 21.85 6.90 -10.80
C THR A 1045 23.08 7.79 -10.87
N TRP A 1046 23.77 7.91 -9.74
CA TRP A 1046 25.01 8.65 -9.58
C TRP A 1046 26.18 7.67 -9.53
N THR A 1047 27.11 7.75 -10.48
CA THR A 1047 28.30 6.87 -10.50
C THR A 1047 29.57 7.68 -10.30
N LEU A 1048 30.27 7.45 -9.19
CA LEU A 1048 31.38 8.31 -8.76
C LEU A 1048 32.78 7.80 -9.15
N ASP A 1049 32.89 6.75 -9.98
CA ASP A 1049 34.14 6.36 -10.66
C ASP A 1049 34.35 7.02 -12.04
N GLY A 1050 33.29 7.66 -12.57
CA GLY A 1050 33.30 8.48 -13.78
C GLY A 1050 32.66 9.85 -13.58
N THR A 1051 32.28 10.18 -12.34
CA THR A 1051 31.52 11.39 -11.95
C THR A 1051 30.39 11.68 -12.93
N THR A 1052 29.44 10.76 -13.01
CA THR A 1052 28.27 10.86 -13.90
C THR A 1052 26.96 10.82 -13.12
N TYR A 1053 25.95 11.46 -13.71
CA TYR A 1053 24.55 11.42 -13.29
C TYR A 1053 23.71 10.80 -14.42
N GLY A 1054 22.89 9.80 -14.11
CA GLY A 1054 22.05 9.08 -15.08
C GLY A 1054 20.57 9.20 -14.75
N SER A 1055 19.74 9.41 -15.77
CA SER A 1055 18.28 9.42 -15.69
C SER A 1055 17.73 8.66 -16.90
N GLY A 1056 17.25 7.43 -16.69
CA GLY A 1056 16.92 6.53 -17.80
C GLY A 1056 18.15 6.14 -18.62
N SER A 1057 18.12 6.37 -19.94
CA SER A 1057 19.24 6.08 -20.86
C SER A 1057 20.25 7.23 -21.04
N ASN A 1058 19.96 8.41 -20.48
CA ASN A 1058 20.79 9.62 -20.64
C ASN A 1058 21.80 9.73 -19.50
N VAL A 1059 23.01 10.22 -19.81
CA VAL A 1059 24.13 10.36 -18.86
C VAL A 1059 24.75 11.76 -18.94
N LEU A 1060 24.82 12.46 -17.82
CA LEU A 1060 25.44 13.77 -17.63
C LEU A 1060 26.80 13.59 -16.97
N ASN A 1061 27.85 14.19 -17.53
CA ASN A 1061 29.16 14.27 -16.89
C ASN A 1061 29.18 15.44 -15.89
N ILE A 1062 29.57 15.20 -14.64
CA ILE A 1062 29.53 16.20 -13.58
C ILE A 1062 30.91 16.41 -12.95
N SER A 1063 31.24 17.65 -12.59
CA SER A 1063 32.43 17.94 -11.79
C SER A 1063 32.30 19.28 -11.07
N GLY A 1064 33.15 19.57 -10.09
CA GLY A 1064 33.20 20.88 -9.43
C GLY A 1064 32.08 21.17 -8.42
N PHE A 1065 31.31 20.16 -7.99
CA PHE A 1065 30.32 20.25 -6.91
C PHE A 1065 30.81 19.58 -5.63
N SER A 1066 30.34 20.05 -4.47
CA SER A 1066 30.67 19.48 -3.15
C SER A 1066 29.57 18.61 -2.55
N VAL A 1067 28.35 18.77 -3.06
CA VAL A 1067 27.15 18.08 -2.61
C VAL A 1067 26.42 17.54 -3.84
N LEU A 1068 26.06 16.26 -3.79
CA LEU A 1068 25.18 15.62 -4.76
C LEU A 1068 23.88 15.28 -4.03
N GLN A 1069 22.79 15.84 -4.51
CA GLN A 1069 21.46 15.75 -3.91
C GLN A 1069 20.55 15.04 -4.91
N GLY A 1070 19.93 13.94 -4.50
CA GLY A 1070 18.87 13.32 -5.28
C GLY A 1070 17.58 14.13 -5.27
N GLY A 1071 16.64 13.72 -6.12
CA GLY A 1071 15.35 14.34 -6.32
C GLY A 1071 14.30 13.79 -5.34
N SER A 1072 13.13 13.47 -5.88
CA SER A 1072 12.00 12.90 -5.13
C SER A 1072 11.64 11.47 -5.57
N GLY A 1073 12.48 10.85 -6.41
CA GLY A 1073 12.36 9.46 -6.82
C GLY A 1073 13.54 8.67 -6.28
N ASP A 1074 13.49 7.35 -6.42
CA ASP A 1074 14.49 6.45 -5.82
C ASP A 1074 15.87 6.60 -6.48
N ASP A 1075 16.81 7.21 -5.75
CA ASP A 1075 18.12 7.56 -6.30
C ASP A 1075 19.22 6.62 -5.81
N ALA A 1076 20.07 6.18 -6.74
CA ALA A 1076 21.17 5.25 -6.45
C ALA A 1076 22.54 5.92 -6.58
N PHE A 1077 23.31 5.95 -5.49
CA PHE A 1077 24.68 6.47 -5.45
C PHE A 1077 25.70 5.34 -5.38
N TYR A 1078 26.46 5.14 -6.46
CA TYR A 1078 27.54 4.15 -6.55
C TYR A 1078 28.91 4.83 -6.36
N VAL A 1079 29.52 4.59 -5.19
CA VAL A 1079 30.88 5.04 -4.87
C VAL A 1079 31.87 3.92 -5.13
N THR A 1080 32.32 3.81 -6.37
CA THR A 1080 33.24 2.77 -6.84
C THR A 1080 34.70 3.22 -6.92
N ALA A 1081 34.97 4.52 -6.72
CA ALA A 1081 36.30 5.11 -6.57
C ALA A 1081 36.34 6.15 -5.42
N ASP A 1082 37.54 6.44 -4.91
CA ASP A 1082 37.72 7.38 -3.80
C ASP A 1082 37.14 8.76 -4.13
N SER A 1083 36.21 9.24 -3.32
CA SER A 1083 35.37 10.41 -3.58
C SER A 1083 35.27 11.33 -2.36
N THR A 1084 34.99 12.61 -2.55
CA THR A 1084 34.88 13.61 -1.46
C THR A 1084 33.55 14.35 -1.42
N PHE A 1085 32.50 13.76 -1.99
CA PHE A 1085 31.16 14.38 -2.05
C PHE A 1085 30.38 14.15 -0.75
N ASN A 1086 29.52 15.11 -0.38
CA ASN A 1086 28.40 14.80 0.50
C ASN A 1086 27.24 14.29 -0.35
N LEU A 1087 26.63 13.18 0.05
CA LEU A 1087 25.57 12.51 -0.67
C LEU A 1087 24.27 12.63 0.12
N TYR A 1088 23.24 13.15 -0.52
CA TYR A 1088 21.91 13.30 0.05
C TYR A 1088 20.90 12.65 -0.88
N GLY A 1089 20.08 11.74 -0.38
CA GLY A 1089 19.10 11.01 -1.19
C GLY A 1089 17.92 11.88 -1.59
N GLY A 1090 17.31 12.56 -0.61
CA GLY A 1090 16.21 13.47 -0.88
C GLY A 1090 14.89 12.90 -0.41
N SER A 1091 13.94 12.71 -1.32
CA SER A 1091 12.73 11.92 -1.03
C SER A 1091 12.71 10.70 -1.96
N GLY A 1092 12.07 9.61 -1.54
CA GLY A 1092 12.14 8.34 -2.26
C GLY A 1092 12.99 7.34 -1.48
N ASN A 1093 13.07 6.10 -1.98
CA ASN A 1093 13.86 5.05 -1.34
C ASN A 1093 15.27 5.04 -1.93
N ASP A 1094 16.20 5.74 -1.28
CA ASP A 1094 17.52 5.98 -1.87
C ASP A 1094 18.53 4.89 -1.52
N THR A 1095 19.41 4.54 -2.46
CA THR A 1095 20.43 3.51 -2.28
C THR A 1095 21.84 4.09 -2.34
N PHE A 1096 22.62 3.94 -1.28
CA PHE A 1096 24.04 4.34 -1.23
C PHE A 1096 24.94 3.10 -1.23
N ASN A 1097 25.48 2.75 -2.40
CA ASN A 1097 26.39 1.62 -2.59
C ASN A 1097 27.85 2.10 -2.53
N ILE A 1098 28.48 1.90 -1.38
CA ILE A 1098 29.83 2.38 -1.07
C ILE A 1098 30.84 1.23 -1.20
N SER A 1099 31.62 1.24 -2.28
CA SER A 1099 32.64 0.24 -2.62
C SER A 1099 34.08 0.76 -2.59
N ALA A 1100 34.28 2.06 -2.39
CA ALA A 1100 35.57 2.74 -2.22
C ALA A 1100 35.48 3.82 -1.11
N ALA A 1101 36.56 4.57 -0.84
CA ALA A 1101 36.57 5.54 0.25
C ALA A 1101 35.77 6.81 -0.10
N LEU A 1102 34.68 7.08 0.63
CA LEU A 1102 33.95 8.33 0.62
C LEU A 1102 34.41 9.23 1.77
N THR A 1103 34.99 10.39 1.46
CA THR A 1103 35.33 11.43 2.45
C THR A 1103 34.26 12.53 2.42
N GLY A 1104 33.11 12.28 3.05
CA GLY A 1104 31.94 13.15 3.07
C GLY A 1104 30.80 12.57 3.90
N ASN A 1105 29.67 13.29 4.03
CA ASN A 1105 28.49 12.82 4.76
C ASN A 1105 27.52 12.07 3.84
N VAL A 1106 26.76 11.12 4.40
CA VAL A 1106 25.64 10.42 3.73
C VAL A 1106 24.38 10.67 4.54
N HIS A 1107 23.31 11.10 3.87
CA HIS A 1107 21.99 11.32 4.47
C HIS A 1107 20.90 10.83 3.52
N GLY A 1108 20.07 9.89 3.98
CA GLY A 1108 19.02 9.29 3.16
C GLY A 1108 17.95 10.31 2.78
N GLY A 1109 17.21 10.81 3.76
CA GLY A 1109 16.22 11.86 3.53
C GLY A 1109 14.85 11.42 4.01
N ALA A 1110 13.85 11.40 3.13
CA ALA A 1110 12.50 10.91 3.41
C ALA A 1110 12.18 9.70 2.54
N GLY A 1111 11.79 8.57 3.14
CA GLY A 1111 11.62 7.30 2.45
C GLY A 1111 12.35 6.20 3.21
N ILE A 1112 12.41 4.99 2.65
CA ILE A 1112 13.18 3.88 3.19
C ILE A 1112 14.51 3.82 2.47
N ASP A 1113 15.55 4.28 3.14
CA ASP A 1113 16.88 4.40 2.54
C ASP A 1113 17.75 3.19 2.85
N ASN A 1114 18.59 2.79 1.91
CA ASN A 1114 19.51 1.66 2.06
C ASN A 1114 20.96 2.12 1.86
N THR A 1115 21.83 1.84 2.84
CA THR A 1115 23.28 2.06 2.69
C THR A 1115 24.02 0.72 2.73
N VAL A 1116 24.66 0.38 1.62
CA VAL A 1116 25.42 -0.85 1.42
C VAL A 1116 26.91 -0.53 1.45
N LEU A 1117 27.63 -1.04 2.46
CA LEU A 1117 29.09 -0.90 2.58
C LEU A 1117 29.81 -2.18 2.14
N ASN A 1118 30.45 -2.15 0.97
CA ASN A 1118 31.18 -3.29 0.42
C ASN A 1118 32.61 -3.40 0.98
N VAL A 1119 33.30 -4.52 0.73
CA VAL A 1119 34.58 -4.93 1.37
C VAL A 1119 35.71 -3.87 1.35
N ASN A 1120 35.69 -2.94 0.39
CA ASN A 1120 36.68 -1.84 0.28
C ASN A 1120 36.08 -0.44 0.53
N GLY A 1121 34.79 -0.36 0.87
CA GLY A 1121 34.08 0.88 1.14
C GLY A 1121 34.40 1.44 2.53
N SER A 1122 34.51 2.76 2.63
CA SER A 1122 34.63 3.46 3.91
C SER A 1122 34.00 4.84 3.81
N ILE A 1123 33.35 5.31 4.88
CA ILE A 1123 32.80 6.68 4.97
C ILE A 1123 33.58 7.44 6.06
N SER A 1124 34.13 8.61 5.75
CA SER A 1124 34.87 9.45 6.71
C SER A 1124 34.53 10.95 6.58
N GLY A 1125 33.89 11.51 7.59
CA GLY A 1125 33.33 12.87 7.66
C GLY A 1125 32.94 13.25 9.10
N GLU A 1126 32.62 14.53 9.34
CA GLU A 1126 32.36 15.04 10.70
C GLU A 1126 31.05 14.51 11.34
N ASN A 1127 30.06 14.06 10.53
CA ASN A 1127 28.75 13.53 10.96
C ASN A 1127 28.36 12.29 10.15
N ASN A 1128 28.94 11.14 10.48
CA ASN A 1128 29.33 10.13 9.48
C ASN A 1128 28.22 9.34 8.75
N VAL A 1129 26.95 9.31 9.19
CA VAL A 1129 25.76 8.75 8.50
C VAL A 1129 24.52 9.21 9.28
N GLU A 1130 23.52 9.82 8.64
CA GLU A 1130 22.20 10.10 9.25
C GLU A 1130 21.11 9.42 8.40
N ILE A 1131 20.55 8.35 8.97
CA ILE A 1131 19.59 7.42 8.36
C ILE A 1131 18.44 7.28 9.38
N ASN A 1132 17.19 7.35 8.94
CA ASN A 1132 16.00 7.31 9.78
C ASN A 1132 15.85 5.92 10.46
N ARG A 1133 15.02 5.81 11.51
CA ARG A 1133 14.88 4.54 12.26
C ARG A 1133 14.10 3.44 11.51
N GLU A 1134 13.54 3.75 10.35
CA GLU A 1134 12.77 2.85 9.48
C GLU A 1134 13.60 2.26 8.33
N ASP A 1135 14.86 2.68 8.22
CA ASP A 1135 15.79 2.34 7.14
C ASP A 1135 16.65 1.11 7.46
N VAL A 1136 17.10 0.39 6.42
CA VAL A 1136 17.90 -0.83 6.54
C VAL A 1136 19.37 -0.52 6.32
N VAL A 1137 20.21 -0.78 7.34
CA VAL A 1137 21.67 -0.90 7.15
C VAL A 1137 21.97 -2.39 7.02
N ASP A 1138 22.17 -2.87 5.81
CA ASP A 1138 22.52 -4.27 5.59
C ASP A 1138 23.96 -4.53 6.10
N GLU A 1139 24.11 -5.68 6.75
CA GLU A 1139 25.23 -6.04 7.61
C GLU A 1139 26.60 -5.90 6.93
N ILE A 1140 27.57 -5.26 7.61
CA ILE A 1140 28.97 -5.12 7.18
C ILE A 1140 29.58 -6.49 6.88
N VAL A 1141 29.76 -6.83 5.60
CA VAL A 1141 30.43 -8.07 5.20
C VAL A 1141 31.96 -7.88 5.22
N GLY A 1142 32.53 -7.98 6.42
CA GLY A 1142 33.90 -8.44 6.66
C GLY A 1142 35.02 -7.41 6.68
N PHE A 1143 35.45 -6.98 7.88
CA PHE A 1143 36.85 -7.13 8.36
C PHE A 1143 37.01 -6.83 9.87
N VAL A 1144 38.10 -7.36 10.42
CA VAL A 1144 38.55 -7.46 11.83
C VAL A 1144 38.69 -6.10 12.55
N PRO A 1145 38.41 -6.00 13.87
CA PRO A 1145 38.25 -4.72 14.55
C PRO A 1145 39.58 -4.10 15.01
N GLU A 1146 39.97 -2.97 14.41
CA GLU A 1146 40.79 -1.96 15.09
C GLU A 1146 40.28 -0.54 14.73
N ASN A 1147 39.70 0.13 15.73
CA ASN A 1147 39.25 1.54 15.80
C ASN A 1147 37.73 1.79 15.72
N LEU A 1148 37.08 1.71 16.89
CA LEU A 1148 35.74 2.26 17.13
C LEU A 1148 35.74 3.80 17.07
N GLY A 1149 35.14 4.34 16.02
CA GLY A 1149 34.64 5.72 15.95
C GLY A 1149 33.12 5.76 16.16
N HIS A 1150 32.70 6.19 17.35
CA HIS A 1150 31.36 6.67 17.76
C HIS A 1150 30.18 6.60 16.77
N PHE A 1151 29.27 5.63 16.95
CA PHE A 1151 27.85 5.84 16.65
C PHE A 1151 27.19 6.58 17.81
N ARG A 1152 26.70 7.81 17.60
CA ARG A 1152 25.89 8.56 18.57
C ARG A 1152 24.45 8.64 18.06
N SER A 1153 23.57 7.79 18.61
CA SER A 1153 22.12 8.05 18.56
C SER A 1153 21.81 9.20 19.53
N GLY A 1154 21.44 10.36 18.98
CA GLY A 1154 21.13 11.57 19.74
C GLY A 1154 19.64 11.87 19.78
N TYR A 1155 18.89 11.31 20.74
CA TYR A 1155 17.74 12.02 21.33
C TYR A 1155 17.38 11.44 22.71
N ARG A 1156 17.45 12.28 23.75
CA ARG A 1156 16.78 12.07 25.05
C ARG A 1156 15.65 13.10 25.15
N PRO A 1157 14.47 12.73 25.67
CA PRO A 1157 14.17 13.22 27.01
C PRO A 1157 13.37 12.24 27.92
N ASN A 1158 13.81 12.22 29.19
CA ASN A 1158 12.98 12.13 30.41
C ASN A 1158 12.21 10.85 30.76
N GLY A 1159 12.94 9.86 31.28
CA GLY A 1159 12.88 9.54 32.72
C GLY A 1159 11.68 8.75 33.25
N HIS A 1160 11.83 7.42 33.32
CA HIS A 1160 11.59 6.68 34.56
C HIS A 1160 12.42 5.40 34.59
N ARG A 1161 13.40 5.35 35.50
CA ARG A 1161 14.09 4.11 35.87
C ARG A 1161 13.15 3.32 36.78
N ARG A 1162 12.92 2.04 36.47
CA ARG A 1162 12.77 1.02 37.52
C ARG A 1162 13.62 -0.20 37.18
N HIS A 1163 14.53 -0.49 38.10
CA HIS A 1163 15.33 -1.70 38.21
C HIS A 1163 14.46 -2.93 38.50
N TYR A 1164 14.83 -4.09 37.95
CA TYR A 1164 15.25 -5.34 38.63
C TYR A 1164 15.33 -6.45 37.56
N ASN A 1165 16.51 -6.97 37.19
CA ASN A 1165 17.33 -8.04 37.80
C ASN A 1165 17.02 -9.44 37.23
N GLY A 1166 18.05 -10.08 36.67
CA GLY A 1166 18.19 -11.55 36.66
C GLY A 1166 18.35 -12.20 35.30
N ASN A 1167 19.60 -12.31 34.82
CA ASN A 1167 20.04 -13.40 33.93
C ASN A 1167 20.06 -14.72 34.77
N PRO A 1168 19.89 -15.92 34.18
CA PRO A 1168 20.83 -16.41 33.16
C PRO A 1168 20.27 -17.32 32.04
N LEU A 1169 21.06 -17.41 30.97
CA LEU A 1169 21.10 -18.49 29.97
C LEU A 1169 20.96 -19.90 30.59
N SER A 1170 20.01 -20.68 30.08
CA SER A 1170 20.02 -22.17 30.02
C SER A 1170 19.04 -22.58 28.91
N ALA A 1171 19.48 -22.97 27.71
CA ALA A 1171 19.95 -24.29 27.27
C ALA A 1171 18.83 -25.20 26.71
N LEU A 1172 19.14 -25.80 25.54
CA LEU A 1172 18.47 -26.88 24.77
C LEU A 1172 17.48 -26.38 23.70
N ASP A 1173 17.84 -26.41 22.40
CA ASP A 1173 17.78 -27.59 21.50
C ASP A 1173 16.30 -28.03 21.40
N GLU A 1174 15.57 -27.84 20.30
CA GLU A 1174 15.75 -28.58 19.05
C GLU A 1174 15.33 -27.76 17.81
N ASN A 1175 16.15 -27.83 16.77
CA ASN A 1175 15.78 -27.50 15.38
C ASN A 1175 15.17 -28.76 14.77
N PRO A 1176 14.09 -28.66 13.98
CA PRO A 1176 14.37 -28.79 12.55
C PRO A 1176 13.50 -27.89 11.66
N SER A 1177 14.21 -27.13 10.82
CA SER A 1177 13.95 -26.92 9.39
C SER A 1177 12.62 -26.30 8.96
N SER A 1178 12.64 -25.01 8.65
CA SER A 1178 11.87 -24.45 7.53
C SER A 1178 12.81 -24.28 6.33
N VAL A 1179 12.93 -25.34 5.52
CA VAL A 1179 13.49 -25.22 4.17
C VAL A 1179 12.40 -24.63 3.28
N LEU A 1180 12.65 -23.42 2.76
CA LEU A 1180 12.04 -22.95 1.53
C LEU A 1180 12.36 -23.95 0.42
N LYS A 1181 11.37 -24.73 -0.01
CA LYS A 1181 11.24 -25.23 -1.39
C LYS A 1181 9.79 -25.62 -1.64
N ASP A 1182 9.17 -24.96 -2.61
CA ASP A 1182 8.23 -25.62 -3.52
C ASP A 1182 8.57 -25.20 -4.95
N ALA A 1183 8.92 -26.18 -5.76
CA ALA A 1183 8.68 -26.22 -7.20
C ALA A 1183 8.75 -27.70 -7.62
N GLU A 1184 7.57 -28.31 -7.59
CA GLU A 1184 7.08 -29.41 -8.41
C GLU A 1184 7.77 -30.79 -8.35
N GLU A 1185 7.06 -31.74 -7.74
CA GLU A 1185 6.93 -33.10 -8.25
C GLU A 1185 5.44 -33.50 -8.13
N GLU A 1186 4.83 -34.00 -9.20
CA GLU A 1186 4.67 -35.46 -9.37
C GLU A 1186 3.61 -35.78 -10.44
N ASN A 1187 4.02 -36.54 -11.46
CA ASN A 1187 3.13 -37.56 -12.01
C ASN A 1187 3.98 -38.79 -12.35
N VAL A 1188 3.91 -39.80 -11.48
CA VAL A 1188 4.55 -41.12 -11.59
C VAL A 1188 3.64 -42.03 -12.45
N VAL A 1189 4.17 -42.98 -13.24
CA VAL A 1189 4.25 -44.44 -12.98
C VAL A 1189 4.51 -45.12 -14.36
N PRO A 1190 5.19 -46.29 -14.53
CA PRO A 1190 6.15 -47.03 -13.70
C PRO A 1190 7.44 -47.51 -14.43
N VAL A 1191 8.35 -47.99 -13.58
CA VAL A 1191 9.50 -48.88 -13.78
C VAL A 1191 9.25 -50.11 -14.67
N ASN A 1192 10.18 -50.41 -15.58
CA ASN A 1192 10.69 -51.79 -15.70
C ASN A 1192 12.13 -51.86 -16.22
N GLY A 1193 12.89 -52.78 -15.62
CA GLY A 1193 14.34 -52.86 -15.68
C GLY A 1193 14.93 -53.25 -17.03
N SER A 1194 16.22 -52.94 -17.11
CA SER A 1194 17.17 -53.34 -18.14
C SER A 1194 17.28 -54.86 -18.35
N SER A 1195 17.18 -55.28 -19.61
CA SER A 1195 18.10 -56.25 -20.21
C SER A 1195 18.60 -55.68 -21.54
N GLN A 1196 19.93 -55.66 -21.73
CA GLN A 1196 20.70 -55.24 -22.92
C GLN A 1196 20.61 -53.74 -23.28
N GLN A 1197 21.70 -52.99 -23.52
CA GLN A 1197 23.11 -53.31 -23.71
C GLN A 1197 23.97 -52.03 -23.54
N ASN A 1198 25.13 -52.18 -22.87
CA ASN A 1198 26.43 -51.56 -23.22
C ASN A 1198 26.62 -50.02 -23.05
N PRO A 1199 27.87 -49.52 -22.93
CA PRO A 1199 28.45 -49.18 -21.64
C PRO A 1199 29.05 -47.75 -21.62
N ASP A 1200 29.25 -47.20 -20.42
CA ASP A 1200 30.55 -46.69 -19.95
C ASP A 1200 30.32 -45.68 -18.82
N ILE A 1201 30.49 -46.20 -17.60
CA ILE A 1201 30.73 -45.41 -16.41
C ILE A 1201 32.25 -45.41 -16.21
N ARG A 1202 32.81 -44.22 -15.93
CA ARG A 1202 33.68 -43.92 -14.77
C ARG A 1202 34.83 -43.00 -15.17
N ALA A 1203 34.81 -41.80 -14.62
CA ALA A 1203 36.02 -41.17 -14.12
C ALA A 1203 35.74 -40.59 -12.73
N GLN A 1204 36.03 -41.39 -11.72
CA GLN A 1204 36.36 -40.89 -10.38
C GLN A 1204 37.71 -40.18 -10.48
N PHE A 1205 37.84 -38.97 -9.94
CA PHE A 1205 39.13 -38.53 -9.43
C PHE A 1205 38.95 -37.74 -8.13
N ARG A 1206 39.43 -38.37 -7.05
CA ARG A 1206 39.75 -37.69 -5.80
C ARG A 1206 40.91 -36.70 -6.04
N GLN A 1207 40.83 -35.61 -5.30
CA GLN A 1207 41.87 -34.67 -4.84
C GLN A 1207 43.27 -35.31 -4.58
N PRO A 1208 44.39 -34.56 -4.36
CA PRO A 1208 44.45 -33.22 -3.72
C PRO A 1208 45.63 -32.27 -4.09
N SER A 1209 45.57 -31.09 -3.45
CA SER A 1209 46.67 -30.22 -2.98
C SER A 1209 47.36 -29.27 -3.96
N ARG A 1210 47.05 -27.97 -3.85
CA ARG A 1210 47.92 -26.99 -3.18
C ARG A 1210 47.14 -25.75 -2.76
#